data_AF-F8PWU5-F1
#
_entry.id   AF-F8PWU5-F1
#
_cell.length_a   1.000
_cell.length_b   1.000
_cell.length_c   1.000
_cell.angle_alpha   90.00
_cell.angle_beta   90.00
_cell.angle_gamma   90.00
#
_symmetry.space_group_name_H-M   'P 1'
#
loop_
_entity.id
_entity.type
_entity.pdbx_description
1 polymer ?
#
loop_
_entity_poly.entity_id
_entity_poly.type
_entity_poly.pdbx_seq_one_letter_code
_entity_poly.pdbx_strand_id
1 'polypeptide(L)'
;MDEEIQQVVQATLIAYNPSQGPLHRQALEFLSSLEQNANNTWRLALKLFVDLGPEGERKHPAQARFQALRILDEFFDNRFEPLDEESFRTLQQSIISYIQSEYVYGSAEANATFLRNKFSHTLTLFFLCTYAEQWSSFFNDLFSLIRPAESSSQSTFNHHISLLFFHIVLEISGEVADQMIKSARPYNPIRHTRDARVRDAVRERDAAGINEAVLTIVADGAERMASLRKNEGSAETERELGIVSEVVDWGIRTFGSYVGWIDINLTVTPTTVPLLFTLLSDTSLPIRLATSVALLRIISKGLKEPEDKLQLIKVLSLGQVIDALETKTRAQQIERGLDVDEAEESYREALGKLLNVLGLELAKLADECPKPEISSEATQLLNQIFPVMLRFMADKYDDTCSTVFPVLQTILGSYKRSRKMSSDPIDETKRSFLISLLRVILEKMKWDDETDLDDMDEGDKTAFETLRKDLRSFMDSVLMIDQDLVTDAVRTLALNTLSAYHQNAASVKWHDAELAIYLVYIFGEINKSTRCMFFIFPNLILNVTIPGGGKGRAAFCQAPLVAKEKRKETDYSEYPLTSHGEMLIALVQSGISKYPHRMVTMQFFEAVSRYGDFFKIRKDCIMPTLEAMVDIRGLHNPESSVRTRAYYLFHRFIKDVKNDISPDVAIGLIESIRDVLVIQIELPELESPEQDMLTEAIRNPGAFDSQLYLYETVGVLLSLLFKSPEQQAALLLSVLTPLMDDLSLNLRLTKGAQDFLPILTIHHTIMALGNVAKGFPDYPCPLPEGYTLPPLDVFNQVAQAILMCLEAMNVFEVVRDATRFAFARIIATTGPTATHFIPPLMANLLAHFEPSELVDFMNFIGLLIHKLQKEMFDVLDQLIGPLSAHITQLFSQPVTGTDDELSHADTKRAYLALLTNIMSSKLQGIFTSKRNKGALEPLLESMQHLAEDISDSSSQKAAFAFLGRCVSVWCQLDPEQSVPNEEGLPGFERFVYERLVPAAFRVLSSPQFNPKDGQMSMVLNEIATFLQTVCKARGSEAHNFFVSVFLPSQNWPPETAMEFTTKLRDLDPKTFRKYFSDFVRSSRSQTGS
;
A
#
# COMPACT_ATOMS: atom_id res chain seq x y z
N MET A 1 -2.17 -55.26 3.36
CA MET A 1 -1.57 -54.51 2.23
C MET A 1 -2.50 -54.41 1.03
N ASP A 2 -2.89 -55.49 0.34
CA ASP A 2 -3.73 -55.35 -0.88
C ASP A 2 -5.17 -54.86 -0.59
N GLU A 3 -5.77 -55.28 0.52
CA GLU A 3 -7.07 -54.77 0.99
C GLU A 3 -7.00 -53.27 1.38
N GLU A 4 -5.91 -52.87 2.03
CA GLU A 4 -5.68 -51.46 2.42
C GLU A 4 -5.46 -50.58 1.18
N ILE A 5 -4.74 -51.07 0.17
CA ILE A 5 -4.57 -50.39 -1.13
C ILE A 5 -5.93 -50.16 -1.80
N GLN A 6 -6.83 -51.16 -1.79
CA GLN A 6 -8.18 -50.99 -2.34
C GLN A 6 -9.01 -49.98 -1.56
N GLN A 7 -8.88 -49.94 -0.23
CA GLN A 7 -9.53 -48.92 0.61
C GLN A 7 -9.02 -47.51 0.29
N VAL A 8 -7.70 -47.33 0.09
CA VAL A 8 -7.12 -46.03 -0.31
C VAL A 8 -7.61 -45.60 -1.69
N VAL A 9 -7.69 -46.52 -2.67
CA VAL A 9 -8.23 -46.23 -4.00
C VAL A 9 -9.69 -45.80 -3.91
N GLN A 10 -10.52 -46.53 -3.16
CA GLN A 10 -11.92 -46.19 -2.96
C GLN A 10 -12.09 -44.83 -2.27
N ALA A 11 -11.37 -44.59 -1.18
CA ALA A 11 -11.38 -43.31 -0.48
C ALA A 11 -10.97 -42.15 -1.41
N THR A 12 -9.95 -42.35 -2.25
CA THR A 12 -9.51 -41.31 -3.21
C THR A 12 -10.57 -41.01 -4.25
N LEU A 13 -11.24 -42.04 -4.79
CA LEU A 13 -12.32 -41.85 -5.76
C LEU A 13 -13.56 -41.17 -5.15
N ILE A 14 -13.86 -41.45 -3.88
CA ILE A 14 -14.94 -40.81 -3.11
C ILE A 14 -14.58 -39.35 -2.78
N ALA A 15 -13.33 -39.08 -2.43
CA ALA A 15 -12.83 -37.72 -2.21
C ALA A 15 -12.83 -36.88 -3.50
N TYR A 16 -12.62 -37.50 -4.66
CA TYR A 16 -12.68 -36.80 -5.95
C TYR A 16 -14.11 -36.47 -6.40
N ASN A 17 -15.12 -37.17 -5.89
CA ASN A 17 -16.52 -36.93 -6.23
C ASN A 17 -17.29 -36.25 -5.08
N PRO A 18 -17.58 -34.93 -5.17
CA PRO A 18 -18.27 -34.20 -4.11
C PRO A 18 -19.74 -34.62 -3.92
N SER A 19 -20.30 -35.45 -4.80
CA SER A 19 -21.71 -35.87 -4.75
C SER A 19 -22.04 -36.86 -3.62
N GLN A 20 -21.05 -37.30 -2.83
CA GLN A 20 -21.20 -38.42 -1.87
C GLN A 20 -21.38 -37.99 -0.39
N GLY A 21 -21.65 -36.72 -0.10
CA GLY A 21 -22.10 -36.23 1.21
C GLY A 21 -21.23 -36.71 2.40
N PRO A 22 -21.74 -37.54 3.34
CA PRO A 22 -21.01 -37.95 4.54
C PRO A 22 -19.80 -38.86 4.25
N LEU A 23 -19.84 -39.65 3.17
CA LEU A 23 -18.72 -40.51 2.78
C LEU A 23 -17.53 -39.70 2.26
N HIS A 24 -17.78 -38.53 1.68
CA HIS A 24 -16.74 -37.62 1.23
C HIS A 24 -15.91 -37.09 2.41
N ARG A 25 -16.57 -36.67 3.50
CA ARG A 25 -15.87 -36.23 4.73
C ARG A 25 -15.06 -37.36 5.36
N GLN A 26 -15.63 -38.57 5.46
CA GLN A 26 -14.93 -39.74 5.99
C GLN A 26 -13.72 -40.11 5.14
N ALA A 27 -13.84 -40.03 3.81
CA ALA A 27 -12.74 -40.28 2.90
C ALA A 27 -11.61 -39.24 3.06
N LEU A 28 -11.94 -37.95 3.20
CA LEU A 28 -10.94 -36.91 3.45
C LEU A 28 -10.23 -37.07 4.80
N GLU A 29 -10.99 -37.37 5.87
CA GLU A 29 -10.43 -37.64 7.20
C GLU A 29 -9.50 -38.87 7.16
N PHE A 30 -9.90 -39.94 6.47
CA PHE A 30 -9.08 -41.13 6.27
C PHE A 30 -7.80 -40.82 5.50
N LEU A 31 -7.87 -40.12 4.36
CA LEU A 31 -6.69 -39.75 3.58
C LEU A 31 -5.74 -38.82 4.36
N SER A 32 -6.27 -37.85 5.11
CA SER A 32 -5.48 -36.98 6.00
C SER A 32 -4.78 -37.78 7.10
N SER A 33 -5.45 -38.77 7.69
CA SER A 33 -4.84 -39.65 8.69
C SER A 33 -3.68 -40.48 8.13
N LEU A 34 -3.72 -40.83 6.84
CA LEU A 34 -2.64 -41.56 6.15
C LEU A 34 -1.46 -40.65 5.83
N GLU A 35 -1.70 -39.38 5.49
CA GLU A 35 -0.67 -38.36 5.29
C GLU A 35 0.07 -38.06 6.60
N GLN A 36 -0.66 -37.83 7.71
CA GLN A 36 -0.04 -37.62 9.03
C GLN A 36 0.79 -38.81 9.52
N ASN A 37 0.47 -40.03 9.06
CA ASN A 37 1.18 -41.27 9.37
C ASN A 37 2.12 -41.74 8.25
N ALA A 38 2.60 -40.82 7.40
CA ALA A 38 3.49 -41.08 6.26
C ALA A 38 4.66 -42.05 6.55
N ASN A 39 5.26 -41.98 7.76
CA ASN A 39 6.37 -42.85 8.16
C ASN A 39 6.04 -44.35 8.13
N ASN A 40 4.77 -44.73 8.30
CA ASN A 40 4.33 -46.13 8.28
C ASN A 40 3.64 -46.50 6.96
N THR A 41 3.07 -45.51 6.26
CA THR A 41 2.22 -45.72 5.06
C THR A 41 2.99 -45.60 3.74
N TRP A 42 4.24 -45.13 3.74
CA TRP A 42 5.03 -44.92 2.51
C TRP A 42 5.22 -46.19 1.65
N ARG A 43 5.36 -47.39 2.27
CA ARG A 43 5.48 -48.66 1.52
C ARG A 43 4.20 -49.00 0.75
N LEU A 44 3.04 -48.70 1.36
CA LEU A 44 1.75 -48.86 0.74
C LEU A 44 1.58 -47.87 -0.42
N ALA A 45 1.98 -46.62 -0.22
CA ALA A 45 1.96 -45.59 -1.26
C ALA A 45 2.88 -45.94 -2.44
N LEU A 46 4.11 -46.42 -2.19
CA LEU A 46 5.04 -46.83 -3.24
C LEU A 46 4.47 -47.95 -4.11
N LYS A 47 3.85 -48.97 -3.49
CA LYS A 47 3.21 -50.07 -4.20
C LYS A 47 2.00 -49.60 -5.02
N LEU A 48 1.14 -48.77 -4.42
CA LEU A 48 -0.01 -48.15 -5.09
C LEU A 48 0.40 -47.33 -6.32
N PHE A 49 1.59 -46.70 -6.29
CA PHE A 49 2.10 -45.89 -7.39
C PHE A 49 2.66 -46.71 -8.56
N VAL A 50 3.43 -47.78 -8.28
CA VAL A 50 4.24 -48.50 -9.29
C VAL A 50 3.56 -49.73 -9.88
N ASP A 51 2.58 -50.34 -9.18
CA ASP A 51 1.93 -51.60 -9.56
C ASP A 51 1.46 -51.64 -11.03
N LEU A 52 1.88 -52.70 -11.74
CA LEU A 52 1.52 -52.97 -13.14
C LEU A 52 0.34 -53.95 -13.21
N GLY A 53 -0.54 -53.72 -14.18
CA GLY A 53 -1.62 -54.62 -14.57
C GLY A 53 -1.15 -55.74 -15.52
N PRO A 54 -2.02 -56.71 -15.82
CA PRO A 54 -1.68 -57.87 -16.66
C PRO A 54 -1.34 -57.53 -18.12
N GLU A 55 -1.76 -56.37 -18.62
CA GLU A 55 -1.50 -55.89 -19.99
C GLU A 55 -0.31 -54.91 -20.08
N GLY A 56 0.43 -54.70 -18.98
CA GLY A 56 1.55 -53.74 -18.91
C GLY A 56 1.13 -52.29 -18.64
N GLU A 57 -0.17 -51.99 -18.57
CA GLU A 57 -0.68 -50.70 -18.10
C GLU A 57 -0.64 -50.58 -16.57
N ARG A 58 -0.78 -49.36 -16.05
CA ARG A 58 -0.77 -49.10 -14.59
C ARG A 58 -2.06 -49.61 -13.95
N LYS A 59 -1.93 -50.41 -12.89
CA LYS A 59 -3.06 -51.11 -12.25
C LYS A 59 -4.07 -50.18 -11.58
N HIS A 60 -3.61 -49.01 -11.12
CA HIS A 60 -4.39 -48.08 -10.31
C HIS A 60 -4.68 -46.77 -11.06
N PRO A 61 -5.84 -46.12 -10.81
CA PRO A 61 -6.21 -44.88 -11.49
C PRO A 61 -5.27 -43.73 -11.13
N ALA A 62 -5.14 -42.75 -12.02
CA ALA A 62 -4.21 -41.64 -11.88
C ALA A 62 -4.45 -40.81 -10.60
N GLN A 63 -5.70 -40.65 -10.16
CA GLN A 63 -6.05 -39.94 -8.93
C GLN A 63 -5.48 -40.64 -7.68
N ALA A 64 -5.61 -41.97 -7.61
CA ALA A 64 -5.07 -42.75 -6.49
C ALA A 64 -3.53 -42.75 -6.49
N ARG A 65 -2.92 -42.79 -7.67
CA ARG A 65 -1.46 -42.66 -7.84
C ARG A 65 -0.96 -41.27 -7.43
N PHE A 66 -1.73 -40.21 -7.68
CA PHE A 66 -1.41 -38.86 -7.20
C PHE A 66 -1.47 -38.77 -5.67
N GLN A 67 -2.49 -39.37 -5.05
CA GLN A 67 -2.59 -39.44 -3.59
C GLN A 67 -1.42 -40.25 -2.98
N ALA A 68 -0.97 -41.30 -3.68
CA ALA A 68 0.21 -42.05 -3.28
C ALA A 68 1.48 -41.15 -3.25
N LEU A 69 1.66 -40.32 -4.28
CA LEU A 69 2.77 -39.36 -4.32
C LEU A 69 2.66 -38.29 -3.21
N ARG A 70 1.45 -37.85 -2.84
CA ARG A 70 1.26 -36.94 -1.68
C ARG A 70 1.75 -37.54 -0.37
N ILE A 71 1.45 -38.82 -0.12
CA ILE A 71 1.92 -39.52 1.09
C ILE A 71 3.46 -39.64 1.06
N LEU A 72 4.05 -39.89 -0.11
CA LEU A 72 5.51 -39.93 -0.26
C LEU A 72 6.15 -38.55 -0.05
N ASP A 73 5.53 -37.47 -0.49
CA ASP A 73 6.05 -36.11 -0.27
C ASP A 73 6.10 -35.76 1.22
N GLU A 74 5.03 -36.04 1.98
CA GLU A 74 5.00 -35.81 3.43
C GLU A 74 6.07 -36.66 4.15
N PHE A 75 6.36 -37.86 3.63
CA PHE A 75 7.45 -38.71 4.14
C PHE A 75 8.84 -38.07 3.96
N PHE A 76 9.01 -37.19 2.96
CA PHE A 76 10.28 -36.54 2.64
C PHE A 76 10.42 -35.07 3.14
N ASP A 77 9.37 -34.25 3.09
CA ASP A 77 9.43 -32.77 3.27
C ASP A 77 9.99 -32.30 4.63
N ASN A 78 9.85 -33.13 5.68
CA ASN A 78 10.34 -32.83 7.03
C ASN A 78 11.44 -33.78 7.52
N ARG A 79 12.08 -34.51 6.61
CA ARG A 79 13.16 -35.45 6.93
C ARG A 79 14.52 -34.83 6.60
N PHE A 80 15.34 -34.65 7.64
CA PHE A 80 16.69 -34.08 7.53
C PHE A 80 17.81 -35.12 7.77
N GLU A 81 17.45 -36.34 8.16
CA GLU A 81 18.36 -37.46 8.39
C GLU A 81 18.37 -38.42 7.19
N PRO A 82 19.49 -39.12 6.93
CA PRO A 82 19.57 -40.11 5.87
C PRO A 82 18.59 -41.27 6.12
N LEU A 83 18.13 -41.90 5.05
CA LEU A 83 17.22 -43.05 5.12
C LEU A 83 17.97 -44.31 5.58
N ASP A 84 17.26 -45.25 6.18
CA ASP A 84 17.81 -46.59 6.40
C ASP A 84 18.10 -47.28 5.05
N GLU A 85 19.14 -48.14 5.03
CA GLU A 85 19.66 -48.72 3.79
C GLU A 85 18.63 -49.59 3.05
N GLU A 86 17.76 -50.28 3.78
CA GLU A 86 16.70 -51.12 3.22
C GLU A 86 15.61 -50.27 2.54
N SER A 87 15.12 -49.23 3.23
CA SER A 87 14.11 -48.33 2.67
C SER A 87 14.66 -47.53 1.49
N PHE A 88 15.91 -47.07 1.57
CA PHE A 88 16.59 -46.40 0.47
C PHE A 88 16.68 -47.28 -0.79
N ARG A 89 17.19 -48.52 -0.68
CA ARG A 89 17.31 -49.44 -1.82
C ARG A 89 15.96 -49.78 -2.44
N THR A 90 14.93 -49.97 -1.60
CA THR A 90 13.56 -50.26 -2.06
C THR A 90 13.00 -49.09 -2.88
N LEU A 91 13.09 -47.86 -2.35
CA LEU A 91 12.64 -46.65 -3.05
C LEU A 91 13.41 -46.42 -4.35
N GLN A 92 14.74 -46.53 -4.31
CA GLN A 92 15.61 -46.33 -5.48
C GLN A 92 15.27 -47.33 -6.60
N GLN A 93 15.18 -48.62 -6.30
CA GLN A 93 14.89 -49.66 -7.30
C GLN A 93 13.48 -49.47 -7.91
N SER A 94 12.47 -49.19 -7.09
CA SER A 94 11.11 -48.97 -7.56
C SER A 94 10.98 -47.73 -8.44
N ILE A 95 11.64 -46.62 -8.07
CA ILE A 95 11.64 -45.37 -8.84
C ILE A 95 12.39 -45.54 -10.17
N ILE A 96 13.58 -46.16 -10.18
CA ILE A 96 14.33 -46.39 -11.42
C ILE A 96 13.54 -47.32 -12.37
N SER A 97 12.94 -48.39 -11.84
CA SER A 97 12.09 -49.30 -12.61
C SER A 97 10.87 -48.58 -13.20
N TYR A 98 10.28 -47.65 -12.44
CA TYR A 98 9.20 -46.80 -12.93
C TYR A 98 9.66 -45.88 -14.07
N ILE A 99 10.81 -45.21 -13.94
CA ILE A 99 11.37 -44.36 -15.00
C ILE A 99 11.65 -45.19 -16.26
N GLN A 100 12.21 -46.39 -16.13
CA GLN A 100 12.49 -47.27 -17.26
C GLN A 100 11.19 -47.71 -17.96
N SER A 101 10.21 -48.21 -17.21
CA SER A 101 8.95 -48.68 -17.80
C SER A 101 8.11 -47.56 -18.43
N GLU A 102 8.03 -46.39 -17.79
CA GLU A 102 7.11 -45.32 -18.20
C GLU A 102 7.75 -44.29 -19.13
N TYR A 103 8.99 -43.84 -18.86
CA TYR A 103 9.64 -42.74 -19.58
C TYR A 103 10.60 -43.21 -20.67
N VAL A 104 11.25 -44.38 -20.52
CA VAL A 104 12.14 -44.93 -21.57
C VAL A 104 11.34 -45.65 -22.64
N TYR A 105 10.48 -46.59 -22.23
CA TYR A 105 9.73 -47.47 -23.16
C TYR A 105 8.23 -47.16 -23.26
N GLY A 106 7.69 -46.34 -22.34
CA GLY A 106 6.27 -46.02 -22.25
C GLY A 106 5.88 -44.70 -22.89
N SER A 107 4.62 -44.29 -22.68
CA SER A 107 4.06 -43.01 -23.16
C SER A 107 4.42 -41.81 -22.27
N ALA A 108 5.23 -42.05 -21.23
CA ALA A 108 5.54 -41.12 -20.17
C ALA A 108 4.29 -40.51 -19.52
N GLU A 109 3.22 -41.26 -19.24
CA GLU A 109 1.95 -40.68 -18.70
C GLU A 109 1.31 -39.60 -19.61
N ALA A 110 1.27 -39.82 -20.94
CA ALA A 110 0.70 -38.86 -21.91
C ALA A 110 -0.73 -38.40 -21.57
N ASN A 111 -1.52 -39.26 -20.92
CA ASN A 111 -2.91 -38.97 -20.54
C ASN A 111 -3.05 -38.31 -19.15
N ALA A 112 -1.95 -38.12 -18.41
CA ALA A 112 -1.96 -37.61 -17.03
C ALA A 112 -0.76 -36.69 -16.74
N THR A 113 -0.70 -35.53 -17.40
CA THR A 113 0.40 -34.56 -17.27
C THR A 113 0.66 -34.11 -15.82
N PHE A 114 -0.40 -33.99 -15.00
CA PHE A 114 -0.28 -33.64 -13.57
C PHE A 114 0.53 -34.68 -12.76
N LEU A 115 0.56 -35.95 -13.17
CA LEU A 115 1.39 -36.97 -12.54
C LEU A 115 2.87 -36.77 -12.83
N ARG A 116 3.24 -36.26 -14.02
CA ARG A 116 4.64 -35.96 -14.37
C ARG A 116 5.20 -34.89 -13.45
N ASN A 117 4.46 -33.79 -13.29
CA ASN A 117 4.85 -32.68 -12.42
C ASN A 117 4.97 -33.14 -10.97
N LYS A 118 3.96 -33.87 -10.48
CA LYS A 118 3.97 -34.38 -9.11
C LYS A 118 5.13 -35.35 -8.87
N PHE A 119 5.37 -36.28 -9.80
CA PHE A 119 6.46 -37.23 -9.71
C PHE A 119 7.84 -36.54 -9.72
N SER A 120 8.03 -35.50 -10.55
CA SER A 120 9.26 -34.69 -10.56
C SER A 120 9.50 -34.04 -9.19
N HIS A 121 8.46 -33.51 -8.56
CA HIS A 121 8.55 -32.95 -7.22
C HIS A 121 8.89 -34.01 -6.16
N THR A 122 8.18 -35.15 -6.13
CA THR A 122 8.47 -36.26 -5.21
C THR A 122 9.89 -36.79 -5.37
N LEU A 123 10.36 -36.92 -6.61
CA LEU A 123 11.73 -37.36 -6.91
C LEU A 123 12.76 -36.31 -6.46
N THR A 124 12.44 -35.03 -6.54
CA THR A 124 13.28 -33.95 -6.02
C THR A 124 13.37 -33.99 -4.50
N LEU A 125 12.27 -34.21 -3.79
CA LEU A 125 12.29 -34.38 -2.33
C LEU A 125 13.14 -35.60 -1.92
N PHE A 126 12.99 -36.72 -2.62
CA PHE A 126 13.81 -37.91 -2.41
C PHE A 126 15.30 -37.63 -2.67
N PHE A 127 15.62 -36.86 -3.72
CA PHE A 127 16.97 -36.40 -4.02
C PHE A 127 17.54 -35.53 -2.88
N LEU A 128 16.78 -34.56 -2.36
CA LEU A 128 17.22 -33.67 -1.27
C LEU A 128 17.58 -34.44 0.01
N CYS A 129 16.89 -35.55 0.29
CA CYS A 129 17.19 -36.41 1.44
C CYS A 129 18.44 -37.29 1.23
N THR A 130 18.72 -37.74 0.00
CA THR A 130 19.65 -38.86 -0.24
C THR A 130 20.94 -38.49 -0.97
N TYR A 131 20.96 -37.43 -1.76
CA TYR A 131 22.05 -37.13 -2.69
C TYR A 131 23.41 -36.89 -2.02
N ALA A 132 23.42 -36.22 -0.86
CA ALA A 132 24.68 -35.85 -0.19
C ALA A 132 25.49 -37.06 0.29
N GLU A 133 24.81 -38.12 0.74
CA GLU A 133 25.42 -39.26 1.46
C GLU A 133 25.14 -40.63 0.84
N GLN A 134 23.97 -40.86 0.24
CA GLN A 134 23.50 -42.20 -0.17
C GLN A 134 23.46 -42.39 -1.70
N TRP A 135 23.01 -41.38 -2.46
CA TRP A 135 22.84 -41.48 -3.92
C TRP A 135 23.69 -40.46 -4.70
N SER A 136 25.01 -40.56 -4.56
CA SER A 136 25.95 -39.66 -5.24
C SER A 136 26.00 -39.85 -6.77
N SER A 137 25.57 -40.99 -7.31
CA SER A 137 25.54 -41.29 -8.75
C SER A 137 24.26 -40.85 -9.46
N PHE A 138 23.32 -40.19 -8.77
CA PHE A 138 21.98 -39.88 -9.28
C PHE A 138 21.95 -39.32 -10.71
N PHE A 139 22.76 -38.31 -11.00
CA PHE A 139 22.79 -37.70 -12.33
C PHE A 139 23.44 -38.60 -13.38
N ASN A 140 24.48 -39.37 -13.03
CA ASN A 140 25.09 -40.33 -13.93
C ASN A 140 24.11 -41.44 -14.34
N ASP A 141 23.34 -41.93 -13.37
CA ASP A 141 22.29 -42.93 -13.60
C ASP A 141 21.23 -42.36 -14.57
N LEU A 142 20.80 -41.11 -14.36
CA LEU A 142 19.83 -40.45 -15.23
C LEU A 142 20.39 -40.17 -16.65
N PHE A 143 21.64 -39.72 -16.77
CA PHE A 143 22.29 -39.49 -18.06
C PHE A 143 22.40 -40.76 -18.91
N SER A 144 22.61 -41.92 -18.28
CA SER A 144 22.62 -43.21 -18.98
C SER A 144 21.27 -43.54 -19.61
N LEU A 145 20.17 -43.08 -19.02
CA LEU A 145 18.81 -43.31 -19.52
C LEU A 145 18.46 -42.35 -20.67
N ILE A 146 19.03 -41.14 -20.69
CA ILE A 146 18.81 -40.15 -21.78
C ILE A 146 19.34 -40.68 -23.13
N ARG A 147 20.38 -41.52 -23.13
CA ARG A 147 20.99 -42.17 -24.31
C ARG A 147 20.88 -43.71 -24.22
N PRO A 148 19.73 -44.33 -24.54
CA PRO A 148 19.60 -45.78 -24.53
C PRO A 148 20.45 -46.44 -25.63
N ALA A 149 21.25 -47.45 -25.25
CA ALA A 149 22.27 -48.10 -26.09
C ALA A 149 21.77 -48.79 -27.38
N GLU A 150 20.46 -49.02 -27.53
CA GLU A 150 19.87 -49.74 -28.67
C GLU A 150 19.54 -48.85 -29.89
N SER A 151 19.65 -47.53 -29.75
CA SER A 151 19.33 -46.53 -30.80
C SER A 151 20.50 -46.25 -31.77
N SER A 152 21.19 -47.29 -32.23
CA SER A 152 22.38 -47.18 -33.10
C SER A 152 22.12 -46.67 -34.54
N SER A 153 20.89 -46.32 -34.89
CA SER A 153 20.51 -45.81 -36.22
C SER A 153 19.85 -44.42 -36.23
N GLN A 154 19.55 -43.83 -35.06
CA GLN A 154 19.05 -42.46 -34.94
C GLN A 154 19.77 -41.76 -33.79
N SER A 155 20.46 -40.66 -34.09
CA SER A 155 21.23 -39.83 -33.14
C SER A 155 20.34 -38.98 -32.23
N THR A 156 19.19 -39.49 -31.79
CA THR A 156 18.15 -38.68 -31.15
C THR A 156 18.08 -38.96 -29.65
N PHE A 157 18.20 -37.90 -28.84
CA PHE A 157 17.95 -37.94 -27.41
C PHE A 157 16.48 -38.34 -27.12
N ASN A 158 16.25 -39.14 -26.07
CA ASN A 158 14.89 -39.44 -25.64
C ASN A 158 14.26 -38.17 -25.04
N HIS A 159 13.23 -37.63 -25.70
CA HIS A 159 12.59 -36.38 -25.30
C HIS A 159 11.86 -36.48 -23.96
N HIS A 160 11.25 -37.63 -23.63
CA HIS A 160 10.54 -37.82 -22.37
C HIS A 160 11.47 -37.75 -21.16
N ILE A 161 12.64 -38.38 -21.25
CA ILE A 161 13.64 -38.37 -20.18
C ILE A 161 14.34 -37.02 -20.12
N SER A 162 14.57 -36.38 -21.27
CA SER A 162 15.12 -35.02 -21.34
C SER A 162 14.22 -34.02 -20.61
N LEU A 163 12.90 -34.07 -20.85
CA LEU A 163 11.92 -33.25 -20.13
C LEU A 163 11.89 -33.59 -18.64
N LEU A 164 11.87 -34.87 -18.25
CA LEU A 164 11.91 -35.26 -16.83
C LEU A 164 13.17 -34.71 -16.14
N PHE A 165 14.34 -34.83 -16.78
CA PHE A 165 15.59 -34.27 -16.29
C PHE A 165 15.52 -32.75 -16.11
N PHE A 166 14.97 -32.02 -17.09
CA PHE A 166 14.78 -30.58 -17.01
C PHE A 166 13.89 -30.16 -15.85
N HIS A 167 12.77 -30.86 -15.62
CA HIS A 167 11.86 -30.59 -14.51
C HIS A 167 12.51 -30.88 -13.15
N ILE A 168 13.26 -31.97 -13.02
CA ILE A 168 13.98 -32.30 -11.78
C ILE A 168 15.01 -31.21 -11.44
N VAL A 169 15.82 -30.79 -12.42
CA VAL A 169 16.83 -29.74 -12.18
C VAL A 169 16.17 -28.40 -11.85
N LEU A 170 15.02 -28.08 -12.45
CA LEU A 170 14.24 -26.89 -12.13
C LEU A 170 13.73 -26.92 -10.69
N GLU A 171 13.10 -28.03 -10.27
CA GLU A 171 12.60 -28.23 -8.91
C GLU A 171 13.73 -28.20 -7.88
N ILE A 172 14.86 -28.87 -8.15
CA ILE A 172 16.05 -28.82 -7.29
C ILE A 172 16.52 -27.38 -7.12
N SER A 173 16.63 -26.62 -8.22
CA SER A 173 17.04 -25.21 -8.17
C SER A 173 16.03 -24.35 -7.39
N GLY A 174 14.73 -24.62 -7.53
CA GLY A 174 13.67 -23.99 -6.75
C GLY A 174 13.86 -24.18 -5.25
N GLU A 175 14.04 -25.42 -4.81
CA GLU A 175 14.19 -25.75 -3.39
C GLU A 175 15.50 -25.24 -2.78
N VAL A 176 16.63 -25.39 -3.48
CA VAL A 176 17.96 -25.08 -2.89
C VAL A 176 18.45 -23.66 -3.14
N ALA A 177 17.94 -22.95 -4.14
CA ALA A 177 18.48 -21.65 -4.56
C ALA A 177 17.46 -20.50 -4.56
N ASP A 178 16.16 -20.76 -4.75
CA ASP A 178 15.16 -19.70 -4.85
C ASP A 178 14.99 -18.93 -3.52
N GLN A 179 15.10 -17.60 -3.57
CA GLN A 179 15.00 -16.75 -2.39
C GLN A 179 13.54 -16.47 -2.00
N MET A 180 12.61 -16.43 -2.96
CA MET A 180 11.20 -16.20 -2.69
C MET A 180 10.63 -17.37 -1.89
N ILE A 181 10.87 -18.60 -2.34
CA ILE A 181 10.43 -19.82 -1.64
C ILE A 181 11.02 -19.90 -0.24
N LYS A 182 12.30 -19.53 -0.07
CA LYS A 182 12.95 -19.49 1.25
C LYS A 182 12.35 -18.44 2.19
N SER A 183 11.96 -17.27 1.67
CA SER A 183 11.38 -16.18 2.47
C SER A 183 9.93 -16.43 2.86
N ALA A 184 9.16 -17.16 2.04
CA ALA A 184 7.76 -17.48 2.29
C ALA A 184 7.56 -18.54 3.37
N ARG A 185 8.55 -19.40 3.61
CA ARG A 185 8.48 -20.50 4.60
C ARG A 185 8.94 -20.04 5.99
N PRO A 186 8.40 -20.61 7.08
CA PRO A 186 8.94 -20.41 8.43
C PRO A 186 10.42 -20.79 8.49
N TYR A 187 11.24 -19.92 9.08
CA TYR A 187 12.68 -20.13 9.18
C TYR A 187 13.01 -21.40 9.99
N ASN A 188 13.71 -22.36 9.36
CA ASN A 188 14.20 -23.57 10.01
C ASN A 188 15.73 -23.72 9.78
N PRO A 189 16.56 -23.64 10.84
CA PRO A 189 18.02 -23.65 10.71
C PRO A 189 18.58 -24.98 10.17
N ILE A 190 17.90 -26.10 10.44
CA ILE A 190 18.32 -27.44 9.99
C ILE A 190 18.12 -27.56 8.46
N ARG A 191 16.95 -27.12 7.97
CA ARG A 191 16.63 -27.09 6.53
C ARG A 191 17.65 -26.25 5.76
N HIS A 192 17.94 -25.03 6.24
CA HIS A 192 18.92 -24.16 5.61
C HIS A 192 20.33 -24.79 5.51
N THR A 193 20.75 -25.52 6.55
CA THR A 193 22.05 -26.20 6.56
C THR A 193 22.09 -27.36 5.56
N ARG A 194 21.03 -28.18 5.49
CA ARG A 194 20.88 -29.24 4.50
C ARG A 194 20.95 -28.68 3.07
N ASP A 195 20.15 -27.67 2.77
CA ASP A 195 20.04 -27.12 1.41
C ASP A 195 21.36 -26.50 0.94
N ALA A 196 22.11 -25.85 1.85
CA ALA A 196 23.46 -25.37 1.57
C ALA A 196 24.40 -26.53 1.22
N ARG A 197 24.38 -27.62 2.01
CA ARG A 197 25.20 -28.81 1.77
C ARG A 197 24.88 -29.49 0.45
N VAL A 198 23.60 -29.67 0.11
CA VAL A 198 23.18 -30.27 -1.16
C VAL A 198 23.63 -29.41 -2.34
N ARG A 199 23.40 -28.09 -2.27
CA ARG A 199 23.82 -27.14 -3.31
C ARG A 199 25.33 -27.20 -3.56
N ASP A 200 26.12 -27.22 -2.50
CA ASP A 200 27.58 -27.24 -2.62
C ASP A 200 28.09 -28.60 -3.15
N ALA A 201 27.43 -29.71 -2.78
CA ALA A 201 27.71 -31.04 -3.36
C ALA A 201 27.41 -31.10 -4.87
N VAL A 202 26.28 -30.54 -5.32
CA VAL A 202 25.95 -30.48 -6.76
C VAL A 202 26.97 -29.66 -7.54
N ARG A 203 27.42 -28.52 -6.99
CA ARG A 203 28.44 -27.67 -7.61
C ARG A 203 29.77 -28.38 -7.84
N GLU A 204 30.21 -29.17 -6.86
CA GLU A 204 31.50 -29.84 -6.90
C GLU A 204 31.47 -31.09 -7.81
N ARG A 205 30.38 -31.86 -7.77
CA ARG A 205 30.33 -33.19 -8.40
C ARG A 205 29.75 -33.17 -9.82
N ASP A 206 28.54 -32.60 -9.99
CA ASP A 206 27.70 -32.88 -11.17
C ASP A 206 27.37 -31.63 -12.01
N ALA A 207 27.67 -30.42 -11.53
CA ALA A 207 27.33 -29.17 -12.21
C ALA A 207 27.87 -29.07 -13.65
N ALA A 208 29.09 -29.55 -13.90
CA ALA A 208 29.68 -29.55 -15.25
C ALA A 208 28.92 -30.50 -16.19
N GLY A 209 28.59 -31.71 -15.72
CA GLY A 209 27.83 -32.70 -16.48
C GLY A 209 26.39 -32.28 -16.76
N ILE A 210 25.73 -31.66 -15.77
CA ILE A 210 24.38 -31.08 -15.95
C ILE A 210 24.40 -30.00 -17.03
N ASN A 211 25.36 -29.08 -16.97
CA ASN A 211 25.46 -27.99 -17.94
C ASN A 211 25.77 -28.50 -19.35
N GLU A 212 26.70 -29.45 -19.49
CA GLU A 212 27.02 -30.08 -20.78
C GLU A 212 25.80 -30.81 -21.37
N ALA A 213 25.09 -31.60 -20.55
CA ALA A 213 23.91 -32.34 -20.99
C ALA A 213 22.79 -31.42 -21.47
N VAL A 214 22.45 -30.39 -20.68
CA VAL A 214 21.40 -29.41 -21.04
C VAL A 214 21.77 -28.69 -22.34
N LEU A 215 22.98 -28.15 -22.45
CA LEU A 215 23.40 -27.41 -23.64
C LEU A 215 23.48 -28.29 -24.89
N THR A 216 23.90 -29.54 -24.76
CA THR A 216 23.96 -30.48 -25.89
C THR A 216 22.56 -30.82 -26.40
N ILE A 217 21.60 -31.10 -25.50
CA ILE A 217 20.20 -31.38 -25.87
C ILE A 217 19.56 -30.17 -26.54
N VAL A 218 19.81 -28.97 -25.99
CA VAL A 218 19.30 -27.72 -26.56
C VAL A 218 19.91 -27.42 -27.93
N ALA A 219 21.22 -27.63 -28.11
CA ALA A 219 21.90 -27.41 -29.39
C ALA A 219 21.40 -28.37 -30.48
N ASP A 220 21.27 -29.66 -30.16
CA ASP A 220 20.68 -30.67 -31.06
C ASP A 220 19.24 -30.31 -31.43
N GLY A 221 18.43 -29.94 -30.43
CA GLY A 221 17.06 -29.48 -30.64
C GLY A 221 16.98 -28.25 -31.54
N ALA A 222 17.86 -27.26 -31.35
CA ALA A 222 17.92 -26.05 -32.17
C ALA A 222 18.26 -26.34 -33.64
N GLU A 223 19.25 -27.21 -33.89
CA GLU A 223 19.62 -27.64 -35.24
C GLU A 223 18.48 -28.41 -35.91
N ARG A 224 17.84 -29.32 -35.17
CA ARG A 224 16.69 -30.07 -35.66
C ARG A 224 15.51 -29.16 -35.99
N MET A 225 15.15 -28.21 -35.14
CA MET A 225 14.11 -27.22 -35.46
C MET A 225 14.44 -26.45 -36.74
N ALA A 226 15.68 -26.01 -36.91
CA ALA A 226 16.11 -25.31 -38.12
C ALA A 226 16.04 -26.20 -39.38
N SER A 227 16.26 -27.50 -39.25
CA SER A 227 16.12 -28.47 -40.35
C SER A 227 14.65 -28.75 -40.70
N LEU A 228 13.79 -28.93 -39.69
CA LEU A 228 12.37 -29.24 -39.86
C LEU A 228 11.61 -28.05 -40.47
N ARG A 229 11.96 -26.81 -40.09
CA ARG A 229 11.41 -25.58 -40.69
C ARG A 229 11.78 -25.39 -42.17
N LYS A 230 12.81 -26.06 -42.68
CA LYS A 230 13.17 -26.02 -44.11
C LYS A 230 12.40 -27.04 -44.96
N ASN A 231 11.85 -28.07 -44.32
CA ASN A 231 11.16 -29.19 -44.97
C ASN A 231 9.63 -29.08 -44.77
N GLU A 232 9.05 -27.90 -45.03
CA GLU A 232 7.62 -27.64 -44.84
C GLU A 232 6.74 -28.54 -45.73
N GLY A 233 5.71 -29.19 -45.15
CA GLY A 233 4.67 -29.86 -45.95
C GLY A 233 3.87 -31.01 -45.33
N SER A 234 4.16 -31.51 -44.12
CA SER A 234 3.41 -32.63 -43.52
C SER A 234 2.99 -32.39 -42.05
N ALA A 235 1.80 -32.87 -41.66
CA ALA A 235 1.27 -32.75 -40.30
C ALA A 235 2.13 -33.48 -39.24
N GLU A 236 2.92 -34.48 -39.66
CA GLU A 236 3.87 -35.17 -38.79
C GLU A 236 5.08 -34.28 -38.47
N THR A 237 5.54 -33.50 -39.45
CA THR A 237 6.63 -32.51 -39.29
C THR A 237 6.23 -31.39 -38.32
N GLU A 238 4.98 -30.93 -38.35
CA GLU A 238 4.49 -29.93 -37.39
C GLU A 238 4.40 -30.47 -35.96
N ARG A 239 3.93 -31.71 -35.79
CA ARG A 239 3.90 -32.37 -34.47
C ARG A 239 5.31 -32.59 -33.92
N GLU A 240 6.25 -33.03 -34.76
CA GLU A 240 7.66 -33.19 -34.38
C GLU A 240 8.30 -31.84 -34.01
N LEU A 241 8.03 -30.79 -34.79
CA LEU A 241 8.50 -29.44 -34.49
C LEU A 241 7.98 -28.94 -33.14
N GLY A 242 6.72 -29.21 -32.80
CA GLY A 242 6.14 -28.88 -31.50
C GLY A 242 6.86 -29.56 -30.33
N ILE A 243 7.15 -30.87 -30.45
CA ILE A 243 7.87 -31.63 -29.42
C ILE A 243 9.30 -31.10 -29.25
N VAL A 244 10.03 -30.87 -30.35
CA VAL A 244 11.40 -30.36 -30.28
C VAL A 244 11.43 -28.94 -29.72
N SER A 245 10.45 -28.10 -30.08
CA SER A 245 10.30 -26.75 -29.51
C SER A 245 10.04 -26.78 -28.01
N GLU A 246 9.23 -27.72 -27.50
CA GLU A 246 8.99 -27.91 -26.07
C GLU A 246 10.28 -28.31 -25.34
N VAL A 247 11.06 -29.23 -25.91
CA VAL A 247 12.36 -29.65 -25.35
C VAL A 247 13.34 -28.48 -25.27
N VAL A 248 13.42 -27.65 -26.31
CA VAL A 248 14.31 -26.47 -26.30
C VAL A 248 13.82 -25.40 -25.32
N ASP A 249 12.52 -25.13 -25.24
CA ASP A 249 11.95 -24.19 -24.25
C ASP A 249 12.30 -24.62 -22.82
N TRP A 250 11.93 -25.84 -22.44
CA TRP A 250 12.24 -26.37 -21.10
C TRP A 250 13.74 -26.46 -20.84
N GLY A 251 14.54 -26.83 -21.83
CA GLY A 251 16.00 -26.88 -21.70
C GLY A 251 16.60 -25.51 -21.38
N ILE A 252 16.14 -24.44 -22.04
CA ILE A 252 16.58 -23.08 -21.76
C ILE A 252 16.06 -22.57 -20.40
N ARG A 253 14.82 -22.91 -20.01
CA ARG A 253 14.30 -22.61 -18.66
C ARG A 253 15.17 -23.24 -17.58
N THR A 254 15.54 -24.51 -17.76
CA THR A 254 16.44 -25.24 -16.88
C THR A 254 17.81 -24.58 -16.85
N PHE A 255 18.37 -24.20 -18.00
CA PHE A 255 19.63 -23.44 -18.05
C PHE A 255 19.52 -22.14 -17.23
N GLY A 256 18.45 -21.38 -17.40
CA GLY A 256 18.21 -20.14 -16.65
C GLY A 256 18.10 -20.31 -15.14
N SER A 257 17.60 -21.46 -14.65
CA SER A 257 17.40 -21.69 -13.21
C SER A 257 18.72 -21.90 -12.46
N TYR A 258 19.65 -22.70 -13.00
CA TYR A 258 20.89 -23.04 -12.32
C TYR A 258 22.04 -22.06 -12.53
N VAL A 259 22.00 -21.25 -13.60
CA VAL A 259 23.05 -20.26 -13.94
C VAL A 259 23.40 -19.35 -12.76
N GLY A 260 22.38 -18.97 -11.97
CA GLY A 260 22.53 -18.06 -10.84
C GLY A 260 23.40 -18.59 -9.71
N TRP A 261 23.56 -19.91 -9.60
CA TRP A 261 24.31 -20.53 -8.51
C TRP A 261 25.39 -21.54 -8.93
N ILE A 262 25.52 -21.94 -10.20
CA ILE A 262 26.68 -22.74 -10.70
C ILE A 262 27.90 -21.83 -10.97
N ASP A 263 29.09 -22.37 -11.28
CA ASP A 263 30.25 -21.57 -11.74
C ASP A 263 29.96 -20.87 -13.09
N ILE A 264 30.33 -19.59 -13.21
CA ILE A 264 30.13 -18.78 -14.43
C ILE A 264 30.99 -19.27 -15.60
N ASN A 265 32.17 -19.84 -15.33
CA ASN A 265 33.07 -20.33 -16.37
C ASN A 265 32.51 -21.55 -17.11
N LEU A 266 31.60 -22.28 -16.48
CA LEU A 266 30.89 -23.40 -17.11
C LEU A 266 29.75 -22.91 -18.00
N THR A 267 29.07 -21.84 -17.61
CA THR A 267 27.85 -21.38 -18.30
C THR A 267 28.14 -20.39 -19.42
N VAL A 268 29.21 -19.59 -19.32
CA VAL A 268 29.61 -18.61 -20.34
C VAL A 268 30.81 -19.14 -21.12
N THR A 269 30.53 -19.79 -22.24
CA THR A 269 31.56 -20.35 -23.13
C THR A 269 31.43 -19.78 -24.55
N PRO A 270 32.47 -19.89 -25.40
CA PRO A 270 32.44 -19.45 -26.79
C PRO A 270 31.35 -20.12 -27.65
N THR A 271 30.83 -21.28 -27.23
CA THR A 271 29.76 -22.00 -27.93
C THR A 271 28.38 -21.68 -27.37
N THR A 272 28.26 -21.45 -26.05
CA THR A 272 26.97 -21.15 -25.40
C THR A 272 26.42 -19.78 -25.80
N VAL A 273 27.27 -18.74 -25.87
CA VAL A 273 26.80 -17.37 -26.14
C VAL A 273 26.18 -17.23 -27.55
N PRO A 274 26.81 -17.74 -28.64
CA PRO A 274 26.19 -17.70 -29.97
C PRO A 274 24.87 -18.50 -30.04
N LEU A 275 24.79 -19.65 -29.34
CA LEU A 275 23.57 -20.44 -29.27
C LEU A 275 22.43 -19.65 -28.64
N LEU A 276 22.67 -19.00 -27.49
CA LEU A 276 21.68 -18.16 -26.82
C LEU A 276 21.24 -16.99 -27.72
N PHE A 277 22.14 -16.31 -28.43
CA PHE A 277 21.75 -15.22 -29.33
C PHE A 277 20.97 -15.69 -30.57
N THR A 278 21.23 -16.91 -31.04
CA THR A 278 20.43 -17.55 -32.09
C THR A 278 19.00 -17.80 -31.59
N LEU A 279 18.87 -18.37 -30.38
CA LEU A 279 17.57 -18.65 -29.76
C LEU A 279 16.81 -17.38 -29.35
N LEU A 280 17.52 -16.30 -29.01
CA LEU A 280 16.94 -14.99 -28.71
C LEU A 280 16.24 -14.39 -29.93
N SER A 281 16.67 -14.74 -31.14
CA SER A 281 16.10 -14.28 -32.42
C SER A 281 15.18 -15.32 -33.08
N ASP A 282 14.81 -16.38 -32.36
CA ASP A 282 13.98 -17.47 -32.89
C ASP A 282 12.53 -17.02 -33.17
N THR A 283 11.81 -17.73 -34.03
CA THR A 283 10.39 -17.44 -34.30
C THR A 283 9.48 -17.84 -33.14
N SER A 284 9.87 -18.82 -32.33
CA SER A 284 9.09 -19.31 -31.20
C SER A 284 9.16 -18.35 -30.01
N LEU A 285 8.01 -17.78 -29.62
CA LEU A 285 7.93 -16.86 -28.48
C LEU A 285 8.41 -17.49 -27.15
N PRO A 286 7.98 -18.71 -26.76
CA PRO A 286 8.41 -19.31 -25.50
C PRO A 286 9.94 -19.41 -25.39
N ILE A 287 10.61 -19.80 -26.48
CA ILE A 287 12.07 -19.90 -26.54
C ILE A 287 12.72 -18.52 -26.38
N ARG A 288 12.21 -17.50 -27.08
CA ARG A 288 12.70 -16.12 -26.95
C ARG A 288 12.58 -15.58 -25.52
N LEU A 289 11.44 -15.81 -24.88
CA LEU A 289 11.19 -15.39 -23.49
C LEU A 289 12.09 -16.15 -22.51
N ALA A 290 12.17 -17.48 -22.62
CA ALA A 290 13.04 -18.31 -21.78
C ALA A 290 14.52 -17.90 -21.93
N THR A 291 14.96 -17.62 -23.16
CA THR A 291 16.32 -17.17 -23.46
C THR A 291 16.61 -15.78 -22.89
N SER A 292 15.64 -14.86 -22.96
CA SER A 292 15.75 -13.53 -22.35
C SER A 292 15.92 -13.63 -20.84
N VAL A 293 15.15 -14.50 -20.17
CA VAL A 293 15.27 -14.77 -18.73
C VAL A 293 16.62 -15.42 -18.40
N ALA A 294 17.10 -16.37 -19.21
CA ALA A 294 18.41 -16.99 -19.01
C ALA A 294 19.55 -15.97 -19.08
N LEU A 295 19.55 -15.10 -20.10
CA LEU A 295 20.52 -14.01 -20.23
C LEU A 295 20.43 -13.03 -19.06
N LEU A 296 19.21 -12.69 -18.63
CA LEU A 296 18.99 -11.86 -17.44
C LEU A 296 19.65 -12.48 -16.21
N ARG A 297 19.48 -13.79 -15.97
CA ARG A 297 20.10 -14.50 -14.84
C ARG A 297 21.63 -14.58 -14.93
N ILE A 298 22.20 -14.70 -16.14
CA ILE A 298 23.66 -14.59 -16.36
C ILE A 298 24.15 -13.21 -15.90
N ILE A 299 23.44 -12.15 -16.29
CA ILE A 299 23.83 -10.78 -15.97
C ILE A 299 23.55 -10.44 -14.51
N SER A 300 22.50 -10.95 -13.87
CA SER A 300 22.23 -10.68 -12.45
C SER A 300 23.17 -11.42 -11.50
N LYS A 301 24.03 -12.32 -11.99
CA LYS A 301 24.92 -13.11 -11.14
C LYS A 301 25.97 -12.23 -10.44
N GLY A 302 26.00 -12.25 -9.12
CA GLY A 302 27.02 -11.55 -8.34
C GLY A 302 28.40 -12.19 -8.52
N LEU A 303 29.36 -11.41 -9.02
CA LEU A 303 30.78 -11.82 -9.11
C LEU A 303 31.59 -11.11 -8.02
N LYS A 304 32.62 -11.79 -7.51
CA LYS A 304 33.46 -11.26 -6.41
C LYS A 304 34.28 -10.07 -6.87
N GLU A 305 34.92 -10.19 -8.03
CA GLU A 305 35.73 -9.13 -8.60
C GLU A 305 34.93 -8.32 -9.63
N PRO A 306 34.97 -6.98 -9.57
CA PRO A 306 34.28 -6.12 -10.53
C PRO A 306 34.88 -6.20 -11.94
N GLU A 307 36.15 -6.60 -12.08
CA GLU A 307 36.83 -6.80 -13.36
C GLU A 307 36.20 -7.94 -14.16
N ASP A 308 35.98 -9.09 -13.51
CA ASP A 308 35.33 -10.25 -14.12
C ASP A 308 33.92 -9.90 -14.61
N LYS A 309 33.22 -9.03 -13.86
CA LYS A 309 31.88 -8.55 -14.22
C LYS A 309 31.89 -7.67 -15.45
N LEU A 310 32.83 -6.73 -15.53
CA LEU A 310 32.99 -5.88 -16.70
C LEU A 310 33.39 -6.71 -17.93
N GLN A 311 34.28 -7.68 -17.76
CA GLN A 311 34.67 -8.60 -18.84
C GLN A 311 33.48 -9.45 -19.32
N LEU A 312 32.66 -9.98 -18.41
CA LEU A 312 31.44 -10.72 -18.78
C LEU A 312 30.51 -9.86 -19.64
N ILE A 313 30.26 -8.62 -19.24
CA ILE A 313 29.40 -7.69 -19.98
C ILE A 313 29.98 -7.41 -21.38
N LYS A 314 31.30 -7.22 -21.49
CA LYS A 314 32.00 -7.04 -22.77
C LYS A 314 31.87 -8.25 -23.69
N VAL A 315 32.09 -9.46 -23.16
CA VAL A 315 32.02 -10.71 -23.92
C VAL A 315 30.62 -10.94 -24.47
N LEU A 316 29.58 -10.63 -23.68
CA LEU A 316 28.19 -10.73 -24.14
C LEU A 316 27.85 -9.66 -25.17
N SER A 317 28.46 -8.47 -25.12
CA SER A 317 28.16 -7.34 -26.03
C SER A 317 26.66 -7.05 -26.16
N LEU A 318 25.92 -7.29 -25.08
CA LEU A 318 24.46 -7.39 -25.11
C LEU A 318 23.78 -6.06 -25.43
N GLY A 319 24.39 -4.92 -25.09
CA GLY A 319 23.85 -3.61 -25.42
C GLY A 319 23.63 -3.41 -26.93
N GLN A 320 24.55 -3.91 -27.77
CA GLN A 320 24.42 -3.83 -29.23
C GLN A 320 23.36 -4.80 -29.77
N VAL A 321 23.26 -5.99 -29.16
CA VAL A 321 22.25 -6.99 -29.53
C VAL A 321 20.84 -6.48 -29.20
N ILE A 322 20.64 -5.90 -28.01
CA ILE A 322 19.36 -5.31 -27.63
C ILE A 322 19.02 -4.12 -28.53
N ASP A 323 19.97 -3.25 -28.87
CA ASP A 323 19.73 -2.13 -29.80
C ASP A 323 19.22 -2.61 -31.17
N ALA A 324 19.84 -3.65 -31.73
CA ALA A 324 19.42 -4.24 -33.01
C ALA A 324 18.03 -4.87 -32.93
N LEU A 325 17.74 -5.62 -31.85
CA LEU A 325 16.44 -6.28 -31.65
C LEU A 325 15.32 -5.27 -31.35
N GLU A 326 15.59 -4.26 -30.54
CA GLU A 326 14.64 -3.17 -30.25
C GLU A 326 14.30 -2.42 -31.53
N THR A 327 15.30 -2.05 -32.34
CA THR A 327 15.09 -1.36 -33.62
C THR A 327 14.22 -2.20 -34.57
N LYS A 328 14.51 -3.50 -34.69
CA LYS A 328 13.76 -4.42 -35.55
C LYS A 328 12.30 -4.55 -35.08
N THR A 329 12.10 -4.89 -33.81
CA THR A 329 10.75 -5.10 -33.24
C THR A 329 9.94 -3.81 -33.23
N ARG A 330 10.58 -2.64 -33.09
CA ARG A 330 9.91 -1.35 -33.12
C ARG A 330 9.45 -1.00 -34.52
N ALA A 331 10.28 -1.25 -35.53
CA ALA A 331 9.88 -1.07 -36.93
C ALA A 331 8.67 -1.96 -37.28
N GLN A 332 8.65 -3.20 -36.79
CA GLN A 332 7.51 -4.11 -36.96
C GLN A 332 6.26 -3.62 -36.23
N GLN A 333 6.38 -3.11 -35.00
CA GLN A 333 5.28 -2.49 -34.26
C GLN A 333 4.67 -1.31 -35.04
N ILE A 334 5.50 -0.44 -35.60
CA ILE A 334 5.06 0.70 -36.41
C ILE A 334 4.38 0.25 -37.71
N GLU A 335 4.91 -0.79 -38.37
CA GLU A 335 4.33 -1.33 -39.61
C GLU A 335 2.95 -1.97 -39.37
N ARG A 336 2.78 -2.66 -38.23
CA ARG A 336 1.50 -3.29 -37.84
C ARG A 336 0.42 -2.27 -37.48
N GLY A 337 0.79 -1.14 -36.90
CA GLY A 337 -0.15 -0.09 -36.51
C GLY A 337 -1.17 -0.58 -35.49
N LEU A 338 -2.40 -0.86 -35.94
CA LEU A 338 -3.52 -1.32 -35.11
C LEU A 338 -3.62 -2.85 -34.98
N ASP A 339 -2.87 -3.61 -35.77
CA ASP A 339 -2.86 -5.07 -35.71
C ASP A 339 -1.96 -5.56 -34.57
N VAL A 340 -2.52 -5.58 -33.35
CA VAL A 340 -1.78 -5.88 -32.12
C VAL A 340 -1.42 -7.36 -32.04
N ASP A 341 -0.14 -7.62 -31.76
CA ASP A 341 0.40 -8.95 -31.52
C ASP A 341 0.95 -9.01 -30.10
N GLU A 342 0.11 -9.46 -29.16
CA GLU A 342 0.42 -9.56 -27.73
C GLU A 342 1.72 -10.35 -27.47
N ALA A 343 2.05 -11.33 -28.32
CA ALA A 343 3.26 -12.12 -28.20
C ALA A 343 4.51 -11.26 -28.42
N GLU A 344 4.51 -10.44 -29.47
CA GLU A 344 5.65 -9.56 -29.76
C GLU A 344 5.78 -8.41 -28.76
N GLU A 345 4.67 -7.89 -28.24
CA GLU A 345 4.71 -6.89 -27.16
C GLU A 345 5.28 -7.48 -25.85
N SER A 346 4.89 -8.71 -25.50
CA SER A 346 5.48 -9.45 -24.37
C SER A 346 6.99 -9.69 -24.54
N TYR A 347 7.44 -9.90 -25.79
CA TYR A 347 8.86 -10.04 -26.09
C TYR A 347 9.61 -8.70 -25.97
N ARG A 348 9.03 -7.59 -26.43
CA ARG A 348 9.59 -6.24 -26.21
C ARG A 348 9.73 -5.92 -24.73
N GLU A 349 8.73 -6.27 -23.92
CA GLU A 349 8.81 -6.14 -22.46
C GLU A 349 9.98 -6.95 -21.87
N ALA A 350 10.18 -8.20 -22.32
CA ALA A 350 11.31 -9.02 -21.90
C ALA A 350 12.67 -8.40 -22.27
N LEU A 351 12.79 -7.79 -23.46
CA LEU A 351 14.00 -7.06 -23.88
C LEU A 351 14.23 -5.81 -23.01
N GLY A 352 13.16 -5.08 -22.66
CA GLY A 352 13.22 -3.95 -21.73
C GLY A 352 13.71 -4.35 -20.34
N LYS A 353 13.19 -5.46 -19.79
CA LYS A 353 13.65 -6.05 -18.52
C LYS A 353 15.14 -6.45 -18.58
N LEU A 354 15.57 -7.01 -19.71
CA LEU A 354 16.97 -7.39 -19.92
C LEU A 354 17.89 -6.15 -19.96
N LEU A 355 17.47 -5.08 -20.65
CA LEU A 355 18.19 -3.81 -20.67
C LEU A 355 18.26 -3.17 -19.28
N ASN A 356 17.16 -3.21 -18.53
CA ASN A 356 17.09 -2.68 -17.17
C ASN A 356 18.12 -3.36 -16.25
N VAL A 357 18.19 -4.69 -16.26
CA VAL A 357 19.19 -5.43 -15.46
C VAL A 357 20.62 -5.14 -15.92
N LEU A 358 20.87 -5.10 -17.23
CA LEU A 358 22.19 -4.73 -17.77
C LEU A 358 22.61 -3.33 -17.30
N GLY A 359 21.71 -2.36 -17.38
CA GLY A 359 21.98 -0.99 -16.96
C GLY A 359 22.15 -0.84 -15.45
N LEU A 360 21.42 -1.59 -14.62
CA LEU A 360 21.61 -1.62 -13.16
C LEU A 360 23.00 -2.15 -12.77
N GLU A 361 23.45 -3.23 -13.39
CA GLU A 361 24.79 -3.78 -13.14
C GLU A 361 25.90 -2.83 -13.62
N LEU A 362 25.72 -2.19 -14.79
CA LEU A 362 26.64 -1.16 -15.27
C LEU A 362 26.69 0.07 -14.36
N ALA A 363 25.53 0.54 -13.88
CA ALA A 363 25.45 1.66 -12.95
C ALA A 363 26.11 1.34 -11.61
N LYS A 364 25.96 0.10 -11.13
CA LYS A 364 26.64 -0.38 -9.92
C LYS A 364 28.16 -0.37 -10.09
N LEU A 365 28.67 -0.86 -11.22
CA LEU A 365 30.11 -0.81 -11.53
C LEU A 365 30.63 0.62 -11.68
N ALA A 366 29.82 1.53 -12.25
CA ALA A 366 30.20 2.93 -12.40
C ALA A 366 30.29 3.66 -11.04
N ASP A 367 29.32 3.45 -10.15
CA ASP A 367 29.19 4.22 -8.90
C ASP A 367 29.91 3.59 -7.69
N GLU A 368 29.92 2.26 -7.56
CA GLU A 368 30.38 1.56 -6.34
C GLU A 368 31.82 1.03 -6.45
N CYS A 369 32.41 0.99 -7.66
CA CYS A 369 33.73 0.42 -7.85
C CYS A 369 34.85 1.38 -7.40
N PRO A 370 35.78 0.96 -6.53
CA PRO A 370 36.88 1.81 -6.08
C PRO A 370 37.97 2.03 -7.16
N LYS A 371 37.99 1.23 -8.24
CA LYS A 371 38.99 1.32 -9.31
C LYS A 371 38.50 2.27 -10.42
N PRO A 372 39.20 3.38 -10.70
CA PRO A 372 38.71 4.41 -11.62
C PRO A 372 38.68 3.97 -13.09
N GLU A 373 39.58 3.09 -13.52
CA GLU A 373 39.62 2.57 -14.90
C GLU A 373 38.35 1.78 -15.26
N ILE A 374 37.93 0.90 -14.34
CA ILE A 374 36.70 0.10 -14.48
C ILE A 374 35.46 0.99 -14.45
N SER A 375 35.41 1.95 -13.52
CA SER A 375 34.29 2.90 -13.41
C SER A 375 34.14 3.75 -14.67
N SER A 376 35.25 4.23 -15.25
CA SER A 376 35.24 4.99 -16.50
C SER A 376 34.72 4.15 -17.67
N GLU A 377 35.18 2.90 -17.78
CA GLU A 377 34.75 2.01 -18.86
C GLU A 377 33.28 1.57 -18.71
N ALA A 378 32.84 1.26 -17.49
CA ALA A 378 31.44 0.98 -17.19
C ALA A 378 30.54 2.19 -17.52
N THR A 379 31.00 3.41 -17.23
CA THR A 379 30.30 4.65 -17.59
C THR A 379 30.19 4.82 -19.11
N GLN A 380 31.24 4.46 -19.87
CA GLN A 380 31.19 4.50 -21.33
C GLN A 380 30.16 3.51 -21.89
N LEU A 381 30.13 2.27 -21.39
CA LEU A 381 29.12 1.27 -21.77
C LEU A 381 27.71 1.69 -21.36
N LEU A 382 27.57 2.32 -20.19
CA LEU A 382 26.29 2.87 -19.71
C LEU A 382 25.78 3.99 -20.63
N ASN A 383 26.66 4.89 -21.09
CA ASN A 383 26.28 5.95 -22.03
C ASN A 383 25.82 5.40 -23.39
N GLN A 384 26.34 4.25 -23.82
CA GLN A 384 25.93 3.60 -25.07
C GLN A 384 24.50 3.06 -25.02
N ILE A 385 23.99 2.70 -23.83
CA ILE A 385 22.62 2.15 -23.70
C ILE A 385 21.54 3.23 -23.56
N PHE A 386 21.91 4.49 -23.29
CA PHE A 386 20.93 5.58 -23.10
C PHE A 386 19.97 5.78 -24.28
N PRO A 387 20.39 5.76 -25.56
CA PRO A 387 19.46 5.89 -26.67
C PRO A 387 18.41 4.78 -26.69
N VAL A 388 18.82 3.53 -26.44
CA VAL A 388 17.92 2.36 -26.42
C VAL A 388 16.94 2.46 -25.25
N MET A 389 17.43 2.86 -24.07
CA MET A 389 16.59 3.10 -22.89
C MET A 389 15.51 4.17 -23.17
N LEU A 390 15.87 5.27 -23.84
CA LEU A 390 14.91 6.31 -24.22
C LEU A 390 13.88 5.81 -25.24
N ARG A 391 14.25 4.87 -26.11
CA ARG A 391 13.30 4.26 -27.06
C ARG A 391 12.29 3.35 -26.37
N PHE A 392 12.71 2.52 -25.40
CA PHE A 392 11.79 1.75 -24.55
C PHE A 392 10.90 2.66 -23.70
N MET A 393 11.44 3.76 -23.17
CA MET A 393 10.64 4.75 -22.43
C MET A 393 9.60 5.46 -23.32
N ALA A 394 9.90 5.62 -24.61
CA ALA A 394 9.01 6.23 -25.59
C ALA A 394 8.09 5.22 -26.30
N ASP A 395 7.97 3.99 -25.79
CA ASP A 395 7.09 2.97 -26.36
C ASP A 395 5.61 3.35 -26.21
N LYS A 396 4.75 2.86 -27.13
CA LYS A 396 3.30 3.07 -27.04
C LYS A 396 2.75 2.36 -25.80
N TYR A 397 3.24 1.14 -25.51
CA TYR A 397 2.76 0.33 -24.38
C TYR A 397 3.43 0.72 -23.07
N ASP A 398 2.60 0.96 -22.05
CA ASP A 398 3.04 1.42 -20.74
C ASP A 398 3.80 0.34 -19.96
N ASP A 399 3.45 -0.94 -20.15
CA ASP A 399 4.18 -2.07 -19.56
C ASP A 399 5.64 -2.09 -20.01
N THR A 400 5.89 -1.95 -21.32
CA THR A 400 7.24 -1.87 -21.89
C THR A 400 8.01 -0.65 -21.38
N CYS A 401 7.34 0.51 -21.28
CA CYS A 401 7.91 1.73 -20.70
C CYS A 401 8.35 1.53 -19.24
N SER A 402 7.52 0.88 -18.42
CA SER A 402 7.76 0.67 -17.00
C SER A 402 8.99 -0.21 -16.71
N THR A 403 9.38 -1.08 -17.65
CA THR A 403 10.50 -2.02 -17.46
C THR A 403 11.84 -1.33 -17.17
N VAL A 404 12.07 -0.13 -17.69
CA VAL A 404 13.34 0.62 -17.57
C VAL A 404 13.35 1.63 -16.42
N PHE A 405 12.27 1.72 -15.64
CA PHE A 405 12.15 2.66 -14.53
C PHE A 405 13.22 2.46 -13.43
N PRO A 406 13.55 1.23 -13.00
CA PRO A 406 14.54 1.01 -11.96
C PRO A 406 15.94 1.51 -12.35
N VAL A 407 16.40 1.22 -13.58
CA VAL A 407 17.70 1.70 -14.08
C VAL A 407 17.73 3.23 -14.18
N LEU A 408 16.65 3.84 -14.69
CA LEU A 408 16.54 5.29 -14.79
C LEU A 408 16.63 5.95 -13.41
N GLN A 409 15.95 5.38 -12.40
CA GLN A 409 16.01 5.87 -11.03
C GLN A 409 17.43 5.83 -10.45
N THR A 410 18.18 4.74 -10.70
CA THR A 410 19.58 4.62 -10.29
C THR A 410 20.48 5.64 -10.98
N ILE A 411 20.33 5.83 -12.30
CA ILE A 411 21.12 6.81 -13.07
C ILE A 411 20.85 8.23 -12.57
N LEU A 412 19.59 8.63 -12.42
CA LEU A 412 19.22 9.95 -11.89
C LEU A 412 19.66 10.11 -10.44
N GLY A 413 19.63 9.04 -9.65
CA GLY A 413 20.19 8.99 -8.29
C GLY A 413 21.69 9.27 -8.26
N SER A 414 22.46 8.65 -9.16
CA SER A 414 23.90 8.92 -9.35
C SER A 414 24.15 10.39 -9.71
N TYR A 415 23.40 10.92 -10.67
CA TYR A 415 23.55 12.31 -11.11
C TYR A 415 23.22 13.31 -9.98
N LYS A 416 22.18 13.03 -9.17
CA LYS A 416 21.88 13.82 -7.96
C LYS A 416 23.03 13.79 -6.96
N ARG A 417 23.66 12.63 -6.72
CA ARG A 417 24.83 12.51 -5.82
C ARG A 417 26.02 13.31 -6.35
N SER A 418 26.34 13.15 -7.63
CA SER A 418 27.42 13.88 -8.30
C SER A 418 27.22 15.41 -8.24
N ARG A 419 25.98 15.88 -8.45
CA ARG A 419 25.63 17.31 -8.36
C ARG A 419 25.70 17.86 -6.93
N LYS A 420 25.47 17.04 -5.90
CA LYS A 420 25.67 17.45 -4.50
C LYS A 420 27.15 17.56 -4.12
N MET A 421 28.02 16.78 -4.76
CA MET A 421 29.45 16.73 -4.47
C MET A 421 30.28 17.75 -5.27
N SER A 422 29.80 18.19 -6.43
CA SER A 422 30.48 19.13 -7.32
C SER A 422 29.59 20.31 -7.70
N SER A 423 30.13 21.53 -7.64
CA SER A 423 29.42 22.75 -8.07
C SER A 423 29.60 23.05 -9.57
N ASP A 424 30.41 22.25 -10.27
CA ASP A 424 30.74 22.44 -11.68
C ASP A 424 29.51 22.26 -12.58
N PRO A 425 29.43 22.98 -13.73
CA PRO A 425 28.34 22.81 -14.68
C PRO A 425 28.23 21.35 -15.15
N ILE A 426 26.99 20.91 -15.39
CA ILE A 426 26.71 19.55 -15.84
C ILE A 426 27.37 19.33 -17.21
N ASP A 427 27.99 18.17 -17.39
CA ASP A 427 28.57 17.77 -18.67
C ASP A 427 27.53 17.81 -19.80
N GLU A 428 27.94 18.27 -20.98
CA GLU A 428 27.05 18.50 -22.12
C GLU A 428 26.37 17.21 -22.58
N THR A 429 27.08 16.07 -22.49
CA THR A 429 26.51 14.76 -22.82
C THR A 429 25.34 14.40 -21.87
N LYS A 430 25.51 14.60 -20.56
CA LYS A 430 24.48 14.40 -19.54
C LYS A 430 23.31 15.37 -19.75
N ARG A 431 23.60 16.64 -20.04
CA ARG A 431 22.57 17.65 -20.32
C ARG A 431 21.72 17.26 -21.53
N SER A 432 22.35 16.80 -22.62
CA SER A 432 21.64 16.35 -23.84
C SER A 432 20.74 15.14 -23.59
N PHE A 433 21.19 14.20 -22.74
CA PHE A 433 20.39 13.07 -22.29
C PHE A 433 19.18 13.53 -21.46
N LEU A 434 19.37 14.44 -20.50
CA LEU A 434 18.28 14.98 -19.67
C LEU A 434 17.23 15.74 -20.51
N ILE A 435 17.65 16.48 -21.54
CA ILE A 435 16.73 17.15 -22.48
C ILE A 435 15.89 16.12 -23.23
N SER A 436 16.52 15.08 -23.76
CA SER A 436 15.83 14.02 -24.50
C SER A 436 14.89 13.22 -23.60
N LEU A 437 15.32 12.92 -22.39
CA LEU A 437 14.53 12.28 -21.34
C LEU A 437 13.30 13.11 -20.98
N LEU A 438 13.47 14.40 -20.71
CA LEU A 438 12.37 15.29 -20.35
C LEU A 438 11.34 15.39 -21.49
N ARG A 439 11.78 15.40 -22.75
CA ARG A 439 10.88 15.36 -23.90
C ARG A 439 10.04 14.08 -23.92
N VAL A 440 10.65 12.91 -23.69
CA VAL A 440 9.93 11.63 -23.65
C VAL A 440 8.95 11.59 -22.47
N ILE A 441 9.37 12.05 -21.29
CA ILE A 441 8.50 12.14 -20.10
C ILE A 441 7.27 13.01 -20.38
N LEU A 442 7.46 14.21 -20.96
CA LEU A 442 6.35 15.11 -21.25
C LEU A 442 5.40 14.54 -22.31
N GLU A 443 5.91 13.77 -23.28
CA GLU A 443 5.06 13.10 -24.27
C GLU A 443 4.26 11.94 -23.65
N LYS A 444 4.90 11.10 -22.82
CA LYS A 444 4.22 9.98 -22.13
C LYS A 444 3.27 10.42 -21.02
N MET A 445 3.33 11.68 -20.58
CA MET A 445 2.32 12.24 -19.68
C MET A 445 1.00 12.56 -20.38
N LYS A 446 0.95 12.58 -21.72
CA LYS A 446 -0.28 12.79 -22.48
C LYS A 446 -1.17 11.55 -22.44
N TRP A 447 -2.47 11.77 -22.51
CA TRP A 447 -3.42 10.71 -22.84
C TRP A 447 -3.24 10.27 -24.30
N ASP A 448 -3.53 9.00 -24.59
CA ASP A 448 -3.50 8.48 -25.96
C ASP A 448 -4.67 9.06 -26.79
N ASP A 449 -4.43 9.24 -28.08
CA ASP A 449 -5.40 9.78 -29.04
C ASP A 449 -6.62 8.85 -29.20
N GLU A 450 -6.43 7.55 -28.97
CA GLU A 450 -7.42 6.47 -29.13
C GLU A 450 -8.18 6.15 -27.84
N THR A 451 -7.86 6.83 -26.74
CA THR A 451 -8.51 6.56 -25.44
C THR A 451 -9.96 7.03 -25.43
N ASP A 452 -10.90 6.08 -25.40
CA ASP A 452 -12.30 6.38 -25.07
C ASP A 452 -12.49 6.34 -23.55
N LEU A 453 -12.60 7.53 -22.95
CA LEU A 453 -12.73 7.68 -21.50
C LEU A 453 -14.07 7.14 -20.95
N ASP A 454 -15.08 6.98 -21.80
CA ASP A 454 -16.39 6.44 -21.43
C ASP A 454 -16.39 4.90 -21.37
N ASP A 455 -15.53 4.24 -22.15
CA ASP A 455 -15.37 2.78 -22.16
C ASP A 455 -14.25 2.27 -21.22
N MET A 456 -13.38 3.16 -20.72
CA MET A 456 -12.33 2.81 -19.76
C MET A 456 -12.88 2.48 -18.38
N ASP A 457 -12.48 1.32 -17.84
CA ASP A 457 -12.74 0.95 -16.47
C ASP A 457 -11.91 1.80 -15.46
N GLU A 458 -12.22 1.68 -14.18
CA GLU A 458 -11.48 2.39 -13.12
C GLU A 458 -10.03 1.88 -12.96
N GLY A 459 -9.77 0.64 -13.36
CA GLY A 459 -8.45 0.00 -13.30
C GLY A 459 -7.47 0.67 -14.26
N ASP A 460 -7.86 0.85 -15.52
CA ASP A 460 -7.07 1.47 -16.58
C ASP A 460 -6.76 2.94 -16.26
N LYS A 461 -7.75 3.68 -15.74
CA LYS A 461 -7.56 5.07 -15.27
C LYS A 461 -6.53 5.12 -14.14
N THR A 462 -6.63 4.21 -13.18
CA THR A 462 -5.70 4.12 -12.04
C THR A 462 -4.28 3.73 -12.50
N ALA A 463 -4.16 2.84 -13.48
CA ALA A 463 -2.88 2.45 -14.06
C ALA A 463 -2.17 3.65 -14.70
N PHE A 464 -2.88 4.43 -15.53
CA PHE A 464 -2.32 5.63 -16.16
C PHE A 464 -1.98 6.72 -15.14
N GLU A 465 -2.80 6.93 -14.11
CA GLU A 465 -2.44 7.86 -13.01
C GLU A 465 -1.19 7.42 -12.26
N THR A 466 -1.00 6.11 -12.08
CA THR A 466 0.20 5.53 -11.45
C THR A 466 1.42 5.78 -12.33
N LEU A 467 1.31 5.56 -13.64
CA LEU A 467 2.34 5.92 -14.61
C LEU A 467 2.71 7.41 -14.54
N ARG A 468 1.72 8.32 -14.52
CA ARG A 468 1.96 9.75 -14.37
C ARG A 468 2.71 10.09 -13.08
N LYS A 469 2.41 9.41 -11.96
CA LYS A 469 3.13 9.58 -10.67
C LYS A 469 4.59 9.15 -10.79
N ASP A 470 4.88 8.05 -11.48
CA ASP A 470 6.25 7.56 -11.70
C ASP A 470 7.04 8.50 -12.63
N LEU A 471 6.45 8.89 -13.76
CA LEU A 471 7.00 9.89 -14.67
C LEU A 471 7.27 11.22 -13.96
N ARG A 472 6.38 11.61 -13.05
CA ARG A 472 6.55 12.80 -12.22
C ARG A 472 7.74 12.67 -11.27
N SER A 473 7.94 11.51 -10.64
CA SER A 473 9.11 11.20 -9.82
C SER A 473 10.43 11.36 -10.61
N PHE A 474 10.46 10.95 -11.88
CA PHE A 474 11.61 11.18 -12.76
C PHE A 474 11.81 12.65 -13.10
N MET A 475 10.74 13.38 -13.44
CA MET A 475 10.83 14.82 -13.68
C MET A 475 11.32 15.59 -12.44
N ASP A 476 10.81 15.28 -11.25
CA ASP A 476 11.31 15.85 -9.99
C ASP A 476 12.78 15.48 -9.76
N SER A 477 13.20 14.32 -10.24
CA SER A 477 14.60 13.90 -10.18
C SER A 477 15.50 14.73 -11.10
N VAL A 478 15.06 15.03 -12.32
CA VAL A 478 15.74 15.93 -13.25
C VAL A 478 15.76 17.36 -12.71
N LEU A 479 14.66 17.82 -12.12
CA LEU A 479 14.55 19.15 -11.50
C LEU A 479 15.60 19.38 -10.40
N MET A 480 15.91 18.35 -9.62
CA MET A 480 16.96 18.41 -8.59
C MET A 480 18.37 18.48 -9.20
N ILE A 481 18.55 18.09 -10.46
CA ILE A 481 19.86 18.12 -11.15
C ILE A 481 20.02 19.45 -11.89
N ASP A 482 19.06 19.79 -12.76
CA ASP A 482 18.99 21.01 -13.54
C ASP A 482 17.57 21.61 -13.45
N GLN A 483 17.46 22.67 -12.66
CA GLN A 483 16.18 23.31 -12.39
C GLN A 483 15.65 24.08 -13.60
N ASP A 484 16.51 24.93 -14.18
CA ASP A 484 16.11 25.86 -15.24
C ASP A 484 15.58 25.08 -16.45
N LEU A 485 16.22 23.96 -16.78
CA LEU A 485 15.80 23.07 -17.86
C LEU A 485 14.34 22.60 -17.72
N VAL A 486 13.96 22.10 -16.53
CA VAL A 486 12.60 21.59 -16.30
C VAL A 486 11.60 22.73 -16.25
N THR A 487 11.90 23.82 -15.54
CA THR A 487 10.98 24.95 -15.41
C THR A 487 10.72 25.63 -16.75
N ASP A 488 11.73 25.76 -17.61
CA ASP A 488 11.58 26.37 -18.93
C ASP A 488 10.85 25.46 -19.90
N ALA A 489 11.12 24.15 -19.89
CA ALA A 489 10.41 23.20 -20.74
C ALA A 489 8.90 23.15 -20.40
N VAL A 490 8.56 23.05 -19.11
CA VAL A 490 7.18 23.04 -18.64
C VAL A 490 6.48 24.36 -18.96
N ARG A 491 7.14 25.50 -18.68
CA ARG A 491 6.60 26.83 -19.00
C ARG A 491 6.34 27.00 -20.48
N THR A 492 7.32 26.64 -21.32
CA THR A 492 7.23 26.82 -22.78
C THR A 492 6.10 25.99 -23.35
N LEU A 493 5.99 24.71 -22.93
CA LEU A 493 4.91 23.83 -23.39
C LEU A 493 3.53 24.36 -22.96
N ALA A 494 3.35 24.70 -21.68
CA ALA A 494 2.07 25.21 -21.19
C ALA A 494 1.66 26.53 -21.86
N LEU A 495 2.56 27.51 -21.97
CA LEU A 495 2.24 28.81 -22.58
C LEU A 495 1.99 28.69 -24.09
N ASN A 496 2.74 27.86 -24.81
CA ASN A 496 2.54 27.66 -26.24
C ASN A 496 1.16 27.04 -26.51
N THR A 497 0.76 26.03 -25.74
CA THR A 497 -0.56 25.40 -25.90
C THR A 497 -1.70 26.35 -25.54
N LEU A 498 -1.60 27.08 -24.41
CA LEU A 498 -2.64 28.03 -23.99
C LEU A 498 -2.78 29.22 -24.95
N SER A 499 -1.66 29.72 -25.49
CA SER A 499 -1.68 30.80 -26.48
C SER A 499 -2.21 30.33 -27.84
N ALA A 500 -1.86 29.12 -28.27
CA ALA A 500 -2.42 28.50 -29.47
C ALA A 500 -3.94 28.36 -29.37
N TYR A 501 -4.45 27.90 -28.22
CA TYR A 501 -5.89 27.80 -27.98
C TYR A 501 -6.57 29.18 -27.98
N HIS A 502 -5.96 30.19 -27.35
CA HIS A 502 -6.49 31.55 -27.33
C HIS A 502 -6.60 32.17 -28.73
N GLN A 503 -5.63 31.89 -29.61
CA GLN A 503 -5.63 32.39 -30.99
C GLN A 503 -6.58 31.58 -31.90
N ASN A 504 -6.61 30.26 -31.75
CA ASN A 504 -7.45 29.37 -32.55
C ASN A 504 -7.86 28.12 -31.74
N ALA A 505 -9.08 28.13 -31.23
CA ALA A 505 -9.62 27.06 -30.41
C ALA A 505 -9.64 25.67 -31.08
N ALA A 506 -9.69 25.60 -32.42
CA ALA A 506 -9.72 24.33 -33.16
C ALA A 506 -8.33 23.70 -33.40
N SER A 507 -7.25 24.41 -33.04
CA SER A 507 -5.88 23.95 -33.32
C SER A 507 -5.32 22.99 -32.26
N VAL A 508 -5.90 22.96 -31.07
CA VAL A 508 -5.39 22.20 -29.92
C VAL A 508 -6.30 21.00 -29.66
N LYS A 509 -5.72 19.80 -29.67
CA LYS A 509 -6.43 18.57 -29.30
C LYS A 509 -6.65 18.49 -27.78
N TRP A 510 -7.61 17.67 -27.34
CA TRP A 510 -8.03 17.65 -25.94
C TRP A 510 -6.93 17.14 -24.98
N HIS A 511 -6.12 16.16 -25.40
CA HIS A 511 -5.03 15.60 -24.60
C HIS A 511 -3.87 16.61 -24.43
N ASP A 512 -3.59 17.43 -25.45
CA ASP A 512 -2.59 18.50 -25.35
C ASP A 512 -3.09 19.64 -24.44
N ALA A 513 -4.39 19.97 -24.54
CA ALA A 513 -5.04 20.93 -23.66
C ALA A 513 -5.04 20.45 -22.20
N GLU A 514 -5.42 19.20 -21.93
CA GLU A 514 -5.41 18.60 -20.59
C GLU A 514 -3.99 18.58 -20.01
N LEU A 515 -2.99 18.14 -20.79
CA LEU A 515 -1.59 18.11 -20.35
C LEU A 515 -1.12 19.52 -19.98
N ALA A 516 -1.42 20.54 -20.80
CA ALA A 516 -1.01 21.91 -20.50
C ALA A 516 -1.58 22.39 -19.16
N ILE A 517 -2.84 22.09 -18.85
CA ILE A 517 -3.45 22.44 -17.56
C ILE A 517 -2.86 21.58 -16.43
N TYR A 518 -2.62 20.30 -16.66
CA TYR A 518 -1.96 19.41 -15.70
C TYR A 518 -0.56 19.93 -15.34
N LEU A 519 0.22 20.38 -16.32
CA LEU A 519 1.53 20.99 -16.12
C LEU A 519 1.45 22.26 -15.25
N VAL A 520 0.45 23.11 -15.47
CA VAL A 520 0.18 24.27 -14.60
C VAL A 520 -0.23 23.82 -13.19
N TYR A 521 -1.10 22.80 -13.08
CA TYR A 521 -1.56 22.21 -11.83
C TYR A 521 -0.40 21.69 -10.99
N ILE A 522 0.61 21.08 -11.59
CA ILE A 522 1.75 20.50 -10.87
C ILE A 522 2.94 21.47 -10.69
N PHE A 523 2.98 22.61 -11.40
CA PHE A 523 4.12 23.54 -11.37
C PHE A 523 4.41 24.15 -9.99
N GLY A 524 3.38 24.41 -9.20
CA GLY A 524 3.53 24.92 -7.84
C GLY A 524 4.19 23.93 -6.89
N GLU A 525 4.15 22.63 -7.18
CA GLU A 525 4.91 21.61 -6.45
C GLU A 525 6.36 21.53 -6.92
N ILE A 526 6.58 21.64 -8.24
CA ILE A 526 7.93 21.75 -8.85
C ILE A 526 8.71 22.86 -8.12
N ASN A 527 8.12 24.06 -8.01
CA ASN A 527 8.76 25.20 -7.33
C ASN A 527 8.92 25.06 -5.81
N LYS A 528 8.12 24.22 -5.13
CA LYS A 528 8.25 23.98 -3.68
C LYS A 528 9.45 23.07 -3.38
N SER A 529 9.65 22.02 -4.18
CA SER A 529 10.74 21.06 -4.03
C SER A 529 12.12 21.74 -4.11
N THR A 530 12.23 22.80 -4.90
CA THR A 530 13.42 23.65 -5.04
C THR A 530 13.95 24.21 -3.71
N ARG A 531 13.10 24.47 -2.72
CA ARG A 531 13.52 25.03 -1.42
C ARG A 531 14.17 24.03 -0.48
N CYS A 532 13.83 22.74 -0.57
CA CYS A 532 14.32 21.75 0.39
C CYS A 532 15.85 21.55 0.26
N MET A 533 16.41 21.85 -0.92
CA MET A 533 17.84 21.70 -1.19
C MET A 533 18.69 22.83 -0.60
N PHE A 534 18.16 24.06 -0.48
CA PHE A 534 18.90 25.21 0.03
C PHE A 534 19.05 25.26 1.56
N PHE A 535 18.25 24.50 2.32
CA PHE A 535 18.31 24.48 3.80
C PHE A 535 19.32 23.47 4.39
N ILE A 536 20.16 22.82 3.57
CA ILE A 536 21.14 21.80 4.03
C ILE A 536 22.61 22.33 4.05
N PHE A 537 22.83 23.61 4.32
CA PHE A 537 24.18 24.15 4.58
C PHE A 537 24.20 24.92 5.92
N PRO A 538 24.75 24.35 7.00
CA PRO A 538 24.67 24.96 8.34
C PRO A 538 25.48 26.25 8.53
N ASN A 539 26.38 26.65 7.61
CA ASN A 539 27.41 27.66 7.92
C ASN A 539 27.77 28.65 6.80
N LEU A 540 26.94 28.87 5.78
CA LEU A 540 27.19 29.95 4.81
C LEU A 540 25.90 30.70 4.45
N ILE A 541 25.66 31.82 5.14
CA ILE A 541 24.63 32.78 4.77
C ILE A 541 25.19 33.62 3.62
N LEU A 542 25.13 33.10 2.39
CA LEU A 542 25.14 33.96 1.21
C LEU A 542 23.67 34.29 0.91
N ASN A 543 23.28 35.55 1.14
CA ASN A 543 21.98 36.08 0.71
C ASN A 543 21.97 36.23 -0.82
N VAL A 544 21.88 35.13 -1.56
CA VAL A 544 21.45 35.17 -2.96
C VAL A 544 19.94 35.01 -2.94
N THR A 545 19.25 36.15 -3.10
CA THR A 545 17.80 36.16 -3.28
C THR A 545 17.52 35.75 -4.73
N ILE A 546 17.11 34.50 -4.95
CA ILE A 546 16.56 34.08 -6.25
C ILE A 546 15.10 34.56 -6.30
N PRO A 547 14.72 35.43 -7.25
CA PRO A 547 13.34 35.89 -7.40
C PRO A 547 12.49 34.75 -7.99
N GLY A 548 11.43 34.34 -7.30
CA GLY A 548 10.40 33.46 -7.92
C GLY A 548 9.84 32.29 -7.10
N GLY A 549 10.27 32.06 -5.85
CA GLY A 549 9.89 30.86 -5.09
C GLY A 549 9.20 31.09 -3.74
N GLY A 550 8.31 32.09 -3.61
CA GLY A 550 7.62 32.37 -2.35
C GLY A 550 6.57 31.31 -1.95
N LYS A 551 6.21 31.23 -0.66
CA LYS A 551 4.98 30.53 -0.21
C LYS A 551 3.85 31.55 -0.16
N GLY A 552 2.65 31.14 -0.54
CA GLY A 552 1.51 32.04 -0.68
C GLY A 552 1.73 33.07 -1.77
N ARG A 553 1.42 34.34 -1.51
CA ARG A 553 1.41 35.38 -2.57
C ARG A 553 2.74 35.59 -3.31
N ALA A 554 3.86 35.42 -2.63
CA ALA A 554 5.19 35.55 -3.23
C ALA A 554 5.57 34.41 -4.21
N ALA A 555 4.71 33.38 -4.36
CA ALA A 555 4.89 32.34 -5.39
C ALA A 555 4.55 32.87 -6.80
N PHE A 556 3.68 33.89 -6.88
CA PHE A 556 3.06 34.33 -8.13
C PHE A 556 3.48 35.74 -8.55
N CYS A 557 4.03 36.54 -7.63
CA CYS A 557 4.52 37.88 -7.89
C CYS A 557 5.90 38.10 -7.26
N GLN A 558 6.74 38.90 -7.91
CA GLN A 558 8.06 39.29 -7.42
C GLN A 558 7.95 40.47 -6.45
N ALA A 559 7.37 40.23 -5.28
CA ALA A 559 7.22 41.25 -4.23
C ALA A 559 8.27 41.10 -3.12
N PRO A 560 8.71 42.22 -2.47
CA PRO A 560 9.60 42.17 -1.32
C PRO A 560 8.98 41.45 -0.11
N LEU A 561 9.80 41.01 0.85
CA LEU A 561 9.36 40.29 2.05
C LEU A 561 8.50 41.18 2.96
N VAL A 562 7.17 41.07 2.83
CA VAL A 562 6.21 41.79 3.69
C VAL A 562 5.85 40.95 4.93
N ALA A 563 5.98 41.56 6.12
CA ALA A 563 5.54 40.99 7.40
C ALA A 563 4.06 40.61 7.36
N LYS A 564 3.67 39.47 7.97
CA LYS A 564 2.31 38.89 7.87
C LYS A 564 1.17 39.89 8.12
N GLU A 565 1.38 40.81 9.06
CA GLU A 565 0.42 41.85 9.45
C GLU A 565 0.16 42.89 8.34
N LYS A 566 1.21 43.27 7.59
CA LYS A 566 1.13 44.27 6.51
C LYS A 566 0.72 43.70 5.15
N ARG A 567 0.58 42.37 5.03
CA ARG A 567 0.19 41.70 3.77
C ARG A 567 -1.23 42.05 3.32
N LYS A 568 -2.12 42.46 4.23
CA LYS A 568 -3.48 42.87 3.86
C LYS A 568 -3.56 44.27 3.26
N GLU A 569 -2.59 45.12 3.58
CA GLU A 569 -2.54 46.53 3.17
C GLU A 569 -1.68 46.77 1.92
N THR A 570 -0.81 45.81 1.58
CA THR A 570 0.06 45.93 0.39
C THR A 570 -0.70 45.54 -0.86
N ASP A 571 -0.70 46.41 -1.88
CA ASP A 571 -1.20 46.08 -3.20
C ASP A 571 -0.17 45.22 -3.95
N TYR A 572 -0.52 43.95 -4.20
CA TYR A 572 0.33 43.02 -4.91
C TYR A 572 0.12 43.06 -6.44
N SER A 573 -0.87 43.82 -6.92
CA SER A 573 -1.22 43.89 -8.34
C SER A 573 -0.11 44.54 -9.18
N GLU A 574 0.59 45.52 -8.60
CA GLU A 574 1.62 46.34 -9.25
C GLU A 574 2.95 45.60 -9.49
N TYR A 575 3.18 44.44 -8.86
CA TYR A 575 4.43 43.69 -9.01
C TYR A 575 4.42 42.78 -10.24
N PRO A 576 5.59 42.57 -10.88
CA PRO A 576 5.70 41.65 -12.02
C PRO A 576 5.43 40.21 -11.57
N LEU A 577 4.79 39.44 -12.45
CA LEU A 577 4.45 38.05 -12.20
C LEU A 577 5.70 37.17 -12.25
N THR A 578 5.67 36.07 -11.50
CA THR A 578 6.64 34.98 -11.68
C THR A 578 6.21 34.11 -12.86
N SER A 579 7.08 33.22 -13.33
CA SER A 579 6.73 32.22 -14.35
C SER A 579 5.48 31.40 -14.00
N HIS A 580 5.25 31.14 -12.71
CA HIS A 580 4.03 30.48 -12.25
C HIS A 580 2.80 31.38 -12.39
N GLY A 581 2.92 32.64 -12.00
CA GLY A 581 1.86 33.64 -12.15
C GLY A 581 1.51 33.92 -13.61
N GLU A 582 2.50 33.94 -14.50
CA GLU A 582 2.34 34.07 -15.96
C GLU A 582 1.52 32.93 -16.56
N MET A 583 1.78 31.69 -16.15
CA MET A 583 0.98 30.56 -16.64
C MET A 583 -0.44 30.56 -16.09
N LEU A 584 -0.65 30.95 -14.83
CA LEU A 584 -2.00 31.00 -14.24
C LEU A 584 -2.85 32.13 -14.83
N ILE A 585 -2.25 33.30 -15.11
CA ILE A 585 -2.98 34.37 -15.80
C ILE A 585 -3.31 33.94 -17.24
N ALA A 586 -2.38 33.29 -17.95
CA ALA A 586 -2.64 32.74 -19.27
C ALA A 586 -3.73 31.66 -19.24
N LEU A 587 -3.76 30.80 -18.21
CA LEU A 587 -4.78 29.77 -18.03
C LEU A 587 -6.19 30.40 -17.96
N VAL A 588 -6.38 31.42 -17.12
CA VAL A 588 -7.69 32.08 -16.98
C VAL A 588 -8.05 32.88 -18.24
N GLN A 589 -7.10 33.61 -18.83
CA GLN A 589 -7.33 34.46 -20.00
C GLN A 589 -7.53 33.68 -21.30
N SER A 590 -6.96 32.47 -21.41
CA SER A 590 -7.12 31.61 -22.58
C SER A 590 -8.57 31.22 -22.85
N GLY A 591 -9.44 31.26 -21.83
CA GLY A 591 -10.82 30.79 -21.93
C GLY A 591 -10.94 29.28 -22.08
N ILE A 592 -9.90 28.52 -21.71
CA ILE A 592 -9.87 27.04 -21.80
C ILE A 592 -10.98 26.36 -20.99
N SER A 593 -11.58 27.07 -20.02
CA SER A 593 -12.76 26.60 -19.30
C SER A 593 -13.99 26.36 -20.19
N LYS A 594 -14.01 26.90 -21.42
CA LYS A 594 -15.08 26.64 -22.41
C LYS A 594 -14.83 25.41 -23.27
N TYR A 595 -13.72 24.70 -23.05
CA TYR A 595 -13.40 23.51 -23.83
C TYR A 595 -14.47 22.43 -23.62
N PRO A 596 -14.99 21.77 -24.68
CA PRO A 596 -16.15 20.89 -24.57
C PRO A 596 -15.87 19.58 -23.80
N HIS A 597 -14.60 19.18 -23.72
CA HIS A 597 -14.20 17.91 -23.14
C HIS A 597 -14.12 17.96 -21.60
N ARG A 598 -14.82 17.03 -20.92
CA ARG A 598 -14.96 17.00 -19.45
C ARG A 598 -13.63 17.04 -18.69
N MET A 599 -12.61 16.29 -19.14
CA MET A 599 -11.32 16.23 -18.44
C MET A 599 -10.58 17.57 -18.44
N VAL A 600 -10.69 18.35 -19.52
CA VAL A 600 -10.05 19.67 -19.63
C VAL A 600 -10.70 20.65 -18.66
N THR A 601 -12.04 20.64 -18.60
CA THR A 601 -12.83 21.47 -17.69
C THR A 601 -12.60 21.10 -16.22
N MET A 602 -12.56 19.81 -15.90
CA MET A 602 -12.26 19.34 -14.55
C MET A 602 -10.84 19.68 -14.12
N GLN A 603 -9.85 19.45 -14.99
CA GLN A 603 -8.45 19.79 -14.72
C GLN A 603 -8.27 21.30 -14.54
N PHE A 604 -9.06 22.13 -15.25
CA PHE A 604 -9.11 23.58 -15.02
C PHE A 604 -9.60 23.92 -13.60
N PHE A 605 -10.71 23.31 -13.15
CA PHE A 605 -11.24 23.54 -11.79
C PHE A 605 -10.29 23.07 -10.69
N GLU A 606 -9.59 21.95 -10.89
CA GLU A 606 -8.52 21.48 -9.99
C GLU A 606 -7.36 22.48 -9.92
N ALA A 607 -6.93 23.04 -11.05
CA ALA A 607 -5.85 24.02 -11.10
C ALA A 607 -6.20 25.33 -10.37
N VAL A 608 -7.39 25.89 -10.61
CA VAL A 608 -7.79 27.16 -9.98
C VAL A 608 -8.07 27.00 -8.47
N SER A 609 -8.70 25.90 -8.05
CA SER A 609 -8.98 25.62 -6.63
C SER A 609 -7.72 25.29 -5.81
N ARG A 610 -6.65 24.82 -6.47
CA ARG A 610 -5.35 24.58 -5.85
C ARG A 610 -4.60 25.87 -5.50
N TYR A 611 -4.71 26.89 -6.35
CA TYR A 611 -3.90 28.10 -6.29
C TYR A 611 -4.70 29.33 -5.83
N GLY A 612 -5.53 29.20 -4.79
CA GLY A 612 -6.35 30.29 -4.24
C GLY A 612 -5.57 31.56 -3.86
N ASP A 613 -4.30 31.46 -3.49
CA ASP A 613 -3.44 32.61 -3.17
C ASP A 613 -3.10 33.50 -4.38
N PHE A 614 -3.16 32.97 -5.62
CA PHE A 614 -2.99 33.75 -6.86
C PHE A 614 -4.12 34.77 -7.03
N PHE A 615 -5.36 34.35 -6.74
CA PHE A 615 -6.55 35.19 -6.86
C PHE A 615 -6.56 36.36 -5.86
N LYS A 616 -5.82 36.24 -4.75
CA LYS A 616 -5.60 37.33 -3.79
C LYS A 616 -4.69 38.44 -4.35
N ILE A 617 -3.95 38.16 -5.42
CA ILE A 617 -3.03 39.10 -6.10
C ILE A 617 -3.71 39.68 -7.35
N ARG A 618 -4.30 38.83 -8.18
CA ARG A 618 -5.03 39.22 -9.40
C ARG A 618 -6.53 39.01 -9.17
N LYS A 619 -7.15 39.99 -8.50
CA LYS A 619 -8.58 39.94 -8.14
C LYS A 619 -9.50 39.94 -9.36
N ASP A 620 -9.03 40.49 -10.47
CA ASP A 620 -9.76 40.52 -11.75
C ASP A 620 -10.08 39.12 -12.29
N CYS A 621 -9.31 38.10 -11.88
CA CYS A 621 -9.53 36.71 -12.28
C CYS A 621 -10.60 35.99 -11.45
N ILE A 622 -11.08 36.57 -10.33
CA ILE A 622 -12.05 35.91 -9.44
C ILE A 622 -13.41 35.75 -10.14
N MET A 623 -13.95 36.84 -10.71
CA MET A 623 -15.27 36.81 -11.33
C MET A 623 -15.36 35.84 -12.53
N PRO A 624 -14.44 35.85 -13.50
CA PRO A 624 -14.48 34.90 -14.61
C PRO A 624 -14.39 33.43 -14.17
N THR A 625 -13.64 33.15 -13.10
CA THR A 625 -13.55 31.81 -12.53
C THR A 625 -14.83 31.41 -11.80
N LEU A 626 -15.43 32.30 -11.01
CA LEU A 626 -16.72 32.04 -10.35
C LEU A 626 -17.84 31.81 -11.37
N GLU A 627 -17.91 32.62 -12.43
CA GLU A 627 -18.88 32.42 -13.52
C GLU A 627 -18.70 31.06 -14.18
N ALA A 628 -17.46 30.63 -14.43
CA ALA A 628 -17.18 29.31 -15.00
C ALA A 628 -17.49 28.15 -14.06
N MET A 629 -17.33 28.32 -12.74
CA MET A 629 -17.68 27.27 -11.78
C MET A 629 -19.19 27.19 -11.58
N VAL A 630 -19.90 28.31 -11.57
CA VAL A 630 -21.33 28.34 -11.30
C VAL A 630 -22.16 27.91 -12.51
N ASP A 631 -21.77 28.19 -13.75
CA ASP A 631 -22.63 27.89 -14.91
C ASP A 631 -22.69 26.39 -15.30
N ILE A 632 -23.18 26.11 -16.52
CA ILE A 632 -23.31 24.76 -17.10
C ILE A 632 -21.99 23.97 -17.19
N ARG A 633 -20.83 24.63 -17.01
CA ARG A 633 -19.53 23.97 -17.04
C ARG A 633 -19.21 23.28 -15.72
N GLY A 634 -19.70 23.82 -14.60
CA GLY A 634 -19.40 23.33 -13.24
C GLY A 634 -20.65 22.86 -12.48
N LEU A 635 -21.22 23.73 -11.64
CA LEU A 635 -22.31 23.39 -10.72
C LEU A 635 -23.60 22.96 -11.46
N HIS A 636 -23.87 23.51 -12.64
CA HIS A 636 -25.05 23.16 -13.45
C HIS A 636 -24.71 22.23 -14.61
N ASN A 637 -23.62 21.46 -14.51
CA ASN A 637 -23.24 20.50 -15.54
C ASN A 637 -24.29 19.37 -15.64
N PRO A 638 -24.71 18.97 -16.86
CA PRO A 638 -25.64 17.86 -17.05
C PRO A 638 -25.11 16.53 -16.48
N GLU A 639 -23.80 16.28 -16.55
CA GLU A 639 -23.18 15.05 -16.08
C GLU A 639 -23.06 15.04 -14.54
N SER A 640 -23.60 14.00 -13.89
CA SER A 640 -23.63 13.90 -12.43
C SER A 640 -22.22 13.81 -11.81
N SER A 641 -21.32 13.04 -12.44
CA SER A 641 -19.92 12.83 -12.01
C SER A 641 -19.12 14.14 -11.95
N VAL A 642 -19.27 14.99 -12.97
CA VAL A 642 -18.63 16.31 -13.05
C VAL A 642 -19.21 17.25 -12.00
N ARG A 643 -20.54 17.23 -11.86
CA ARG A 643 -21.27 18.08 -10.93
C ARG A 643 -20.90 17.80 -9.47
N THR A 644 -20.85 16.54 -9.06
CA THR A 644 -20.46 16.16 -7.69
C THR A 644 -19.04 16.60 -7.34
N ARG A 645 -18.09 16.41 -8.25
CA ARG A 645 -16.71 16.90 -8.04
C ARG A 645 -16.64 18.43 -8.04
N ALA A 646 -17.41 19.11 -8.89
CA ALA A 646 -17.46 20.58 -8.93
C ALA A 646 -17.94 21.18 -7.61
N TYR A 647 -18.86 20.54 -6.88
CA TYR A 647 -19.33 21.00 -5.56
C TYR A 647 -18.17 21.16 -4.56
N TYR A 648 -17.31 20.15 -4.47
CA TYR A 648 -16.13 20.19 -3.60
C TYR A 648 -15.13 21.27 -4.05
N LEU A 649 -14.84 21.35 -5.34
CA LEU A 649 -13.87 22.31 -5.87
C LEU A 649 -14.34 23.76 -5.68
N PHE A 650 -15.64 24.01 -5.87
CA PHE A 650 -16.27 25.30 -5.60
C PHE A 650 -16.18 25.65 -4.12
N HIS A 651 -16.55 24.73 -3.23
CA HIS A 651 -16.44 24.92 -1.79
C HIS A 651 -15.01 25.29 -1.35
N ARG A 652 -14.03 24.53 -1.84
CA ARG A 652 -12.60 24.77 -1.57
C ARG A 652 -12.16 26.14 -2.06
N PHE A 653 -12.54 26.51 -3.28
CA PHE A 653 -12.23 27.81 -3.85
C PHE A 653 -12.82 28.94 -3.01
N ILE A 654 -14.12 28.90 -2.68
CA ILE A 654 -14.77 29.92 -1.86
C ILE A 654 -14.09 30.07 -0.50
N LYS A 655 -13.72 28.97 0.18
CA LYS A 655 -12.98 29.04 1.46
C LYS A 655 -11.66 29.79 1.35
N ASP A 656 -10.93 29.65 0.25
CA ASP A 656 -9.64 30.30 0.03
C ASP A 656 -9.78 31.79 -0.29
N VAL A 657 -10.82 32.17 -1.05
CA VAL A 657 -11.04 33.54 -1.55
C VAL A 657 -12.05 34.34 -0.71
N LYS A 658 -12.64 33.76 0.35
CA LYS A 658 -13.75 34.35 1.13
C LYS A 658 -13.55 35.80 1.59
N ASN A 659 -12.33 36.23 1.90
CA ASN A 659 -12.06 37.60 2.36
C ASN A 659 -12.04 38.64 1.23
N ASP A 660 -11.92 38.20 -0.02
CA ASP A 660 -11.84 39.05 -1.20
C ASP A 660 -13.17 39.06 -1.99
N ILE A 661 -14.19 38.31 -1.55
CA ILE A 661 -15.55 38.31 -2.08
C ILE A 661 -16.37 39.42 -1.38
N SER A 662 -17.00 40.31 -2.16
CA SER A 662 -17.89 41.33 -1.61
C SER A 662 -19.24 40.75 -1.15
N PRO A 663 -19.88 41.31 -0.11
CA PRO A 663 -21.21 40.89 0.36
C PRO A 663 -22.27 40.76 -0.74
N ASP A 664 -22.31 41.68 -1.71
CA ASP A 664 -23.29 41.64 -2.81
C ASP A 664 -23.12 40.42 -3.73
N VAL A 665 -21.86 40.02 -3.95
CA VAL A 665 -21.52 38.84 -4.74
C VAL A 665 -21.85 37.57 -3.97
N ALA A 666 -21.64 37.56 -2.65
CA ALA A 666 -22.04 36.44 -1.80
C ALA A 666 -23.56 36.21 -1.87
N ILE A 667 -24.37 37.27 -1.87
CA ILE A 667 -25.83 37.17 -2.02
C ILE A 667 -26.19 36.61 -3.41
N GLY A 668 -25.60 37.15 -4.48
CA GLY A 668 -25.84 36.65 -5.85
C GLY A 668 -25.46 35.17 -6.03
N LEU A 669 -24.36 34.74 -5.42
CA LEU A 669 -23.91 33.34 -5.44
C LEU A 669 -24.90 32.41 -4.71
N ILE A 670 -25.41 32.83 -3.54
CA ILE A 670 -26.41 32.05 -2.81
C ILE A 670 -27.67 31.88 -3.65
N GLU A 671 -28.16 32.93 -4.31
CA GLU A 671 -29.31 32.84 -5.21
C GLU A 671 -29.05 31.91 -6.41
N SER A 672 -27.85 31.95 -6.98
CA SER A 672 -27.48 31.14 -8.15
C SER A 672 -27.31 29.63 -7.88
N ILE A 673 -27.25 29.21 -6.61
CA ILE A 673 -27.06 27.81 -6.22
C ILE A 673 -28.36 27.21 -5.67
N ARG A 674 -29.43 28.01 -5.49
CA ARG A 674 -30.67 27.57 -4.83
C ARG A 674 -31.35 26.37 -5.48
N ASP A 675 -31.33 26.30 -6.80
CA ASP A 675 -31.89 25.19 -7.57
C ASP A 675 -31.09 23.89 -7.37
N VAL A 676 -29.78 24.01 -7.18
CA VAL A 676 -28.86 22.88 -6.91
C VAL A 676 -28.90 22.42 -5.45
N LEU A 677 -29.48 23.22 -4.53
CA LEU A 677 -29.66 22.86 -3.11
C LEU A 677 -30.87 21.95 -2.85
N VAL A 678 -31.63 21.56 -3.88
CA VAL A 678 -32.74 20.63 -3.71
C VAL A 678 -32.20 19.22 -3.46
N ILE A 679 -32.60 18.58 -2.36
CA ILE A 679 -32.16 17.24 -1.99
C ILE A 679 -32.87 16.23 -2.90
N GLN A 680 -32.10 15.49 -3.69
CA GLN A 680 -32.59 14.39 -4.52
C GLN A 680 -32.10 13.08 -3.90
N ILE A 681 -33.02 12.14 -3.69
CA ILE A 681 -32.72 10.84 -3.08
C ILE A 681 -32.83 9.78 -4.16
N GLU A 682 -31.72 9.10 -4.42
CA GLU A 682 -31.66 7.93 -5.28
C GLU A 682 -31.50 6.71 -4.36
N LEU A 683 -32.34 5.70 -4.55
CA LEU A 683 -32.23 4.44 -3.79
C LEU A 683 -31.23 3.53 -4.52
N PRO A 684 -30.20 3.02 -3.84
CA PRO A 684 -29.24 2.11 -4.47
C PRO A 684 -29.88 0.77 -4.81
N GLU A 685 -29.34 0.09 -5.82
CA GLU A 685 -29.64 -1.31 -6.10
C GLU A 685 -28.88 -2.19 -5.10
N LEU A 686 -29.58 -3.07 -4.38
CA LEU A 686 -28.93 -3.98 -3.44
C LEU A 686 -28.19 -5.09 -4.17
N GLU A 687 -26.90 -5.28 -3.86
CA GLU A 687 -26.10 -6.39 -4.42
C GLU A 687 -26.50 -7.74 -3.82
N SER A 688 -27.05 -7.75 -2.60
CA SER A 688 -27.55 -8.96 -1.95
C SER A 688 -28.82 -8.68 -1.12
N PRO A 689 -29.75 -9.66 -1.01
CA PRO A 689 -31.00 -9.51 -0.27
C PRO A 689 -30.84 -9.46 1.26
N GLU A 690 -29.61 -9.67 1.77
CA GLU A 690 -29.28 -9.62 3.20
C GLU A 690 -28.83 -8.22 3.65
N GLN A 691 -28.53 -7.31 2.71
CA GLN A 691 -28.15 -5.92 3.00
C GLN A 691 -29.38 -5.09 3.43
N ASP A 692 -29.22 -4.31 4.50
CA ASP A 692 -30.21 -3.32 4.89
C ASP A 692 -30.19 -2.13 3.91
N MET A 693 -31.35 -1.82 3.33
CA MET A 693 -31.53 -0.74 2.35
C MET A 693 -31.13 0.63 2.90
N LEU A 694 -31.39 0.90 4.19
CA LEU A 694 -31.05 2.19 4.80
C LEU A 694 -29.53 2.33 4.95
N THR A 695 -28.88 1.30 5.48
CA THR A 695 -27.43 1.27 5.66
C THR A 695 -26.69 1.42 4.33
N GLU A 696 -27.15 0.73 3.28
CA GLU A 696 -26.53 0.82 1.95
C GLU A 696 -26.75 2.20 1.29
N ALA A 697 -27.95 2.77 1.43
CA ALA A 697 -28.27 4.11 0.92
C ALA A 697 -27.45 5.23 1.59
N ILE A 698 -26.95 5.02 2.81
CA ILE A 698 -26.08 5.98 3.51
C ILE A 698 -24.62 5.78 3.16
N ARG A 699 -24.19 4.52 2.92
CA ARG A 699 -22.82 4.24 2.48
C ARG A 699 -22.56 4.77 1.08
N ASN A 700 -23.56 4.70 0.20
CA ASN A 700 -23.50 5.18 -1.16
C ASN A 700 -24.63 6.19 -1.46
N PRO A 701 -24.60 7.40 -0.86
CA PRO A 701 -25.69 8.38 -0.97
C PRO A 701 -25.66 9.15 -2.32
N GLY A 702 -24.91 8.63 -3.30
CA GLY A 702 -24.75 9.21 -4.63
C GLY A 702 -24.21 10.63 -4.59
N ALA A 703 -24.99 11.59 -5.10
CA ALA A 703 -24.60 13.00 -5.19
C ALA A 703 -24.71 13.77 -3.86
N PHE A 704 -25.40 13.23 -2.86
CA PHE A 704 -25.75 13.97 -1.64
C PHE A 704 -24.53 14.33 -0.78
N ASP A 705 -23.57 13.41 -0.60
CA ASP A 705 -22.34 13.69 0.14
C ASP A 705 -21.55 14.85 -0.45
N SER A 706 -21.53 14.93 -1.78
CA SER A 706 -20.93 16.07 -2.48
C SER A 706 -21.75 17.35 -2.29
N GLN A 707 -23.08 17.25 -2.23
CA GLN A 707 -23.99 18.37 -2.00
C GLN A 707 -23.80 18.99 -0.61
N LEU A 708 -23.36 18.21 0.39
CA LEU A 708 -23.03 18.74 1.73
C LEU A 708 -21.98 19.86 1.68
N TYR A 709 -21.05 19.84 0.72
CA TYR A 709 -20.10 20.93 0.50
C TYR A 709 -20.77 22.23 0.07
N LEU A 710 -21.88 22.17 -0.66
CA LEU A 710 -22.65 23.36 -1.03
C LEU A 710 -23.33 23.97 0.18
N TYR A 711 -23.98 23.16 1.04
CA TYR A 711 -24.56 23.66 2.29
C TYR A 711 -23.51 24.30 3.20
N GLU A 712 -22.33 23.69 3.32
CA GLU A 712 -21.21 24.30 4.05
C GLU A 712 -20.76 25.62 3.40
N THR A 713 -20.75 25.70 2.06
CA THR A 713 -20.41 26.93 1.32
C THR A 713 -21.43 28.03 1.56
N VAL A 714 -22.73 27.71 1.62
CA VAL A 714 -23.77 28.68 1.99
C VAL A 714 -23.50 29.24 3.39
N GLY A 715 -23.14 28.40 4.36
CA GLY A 715 -22.74 28.86 5.70
C GLY A 715 -21.52 29.79 5.66
N VAL A 716 -20.50 29.45 4.86
CA VAL A 716 -19.30 30.30 4.69
C VAL A 716 -19.67 31.65 4.06
N LEU A 717 -20.49 31.68 3.01
CA LEU A 717 -20.93 32.91 2.35
C LEU A 717 -21.79 33.78 3.28
N LEU A 718 -22.70 33.17 4.05
CA LEU A 718 -23.50 33.87 5.06
C LEU A 718 -22.63 34.45 6.17
N SER A 719 -21.55 33.78 6.56
CA SER A 719 -20.62 34.29 7.58
C SER A 719 -19.95 35.62 7.17
N LEU A 720 -19.86 35.93 5.87
CA LEU A 720 -19.31 37.20 5.35
C LEU A 720 -20.23 38.40 5.60
N LEU A 721 -21.52 38.15 5.86
CA LEU A 721 -22.53 39.18 6.13
C LEU A 721 -22.57 39.64 7.60
N PHE A 722 -21.52 39.34 8.38
CA PHE A 722 -21.44 39.67 9.81
C PHE A 722 -21.63 41.16 10.15
N LYS A 723 -21.41 42.06 9.18
CA LYS A 723 -21.63 43.51 9.36
C LYS A 723 -23.11 43.90 9.37
N SER A 724 -23.98 43.06 8.82
CA SER A 724 -25.42 43.27 8.66
C SER A 724 -26.19 42.08 9.26
N PRO A 725 -26.25 41.96 10.60
CA PRO A 725 -26.76 40.76 11.27
C PRO A 725 -28.25 40.48 10.96
N GLU A 726 -29.06 41.52 10.75
CA GLU A 726 -30.48 41.37 10.37
C GLU A 726 -30.63 40.72 8.99
N GLN A 727 -29.85 41.16 8.00
CA GLN A 727 -29.86 40.60 6.66
C GLN A 727 -29.27 39.18 6.64
N GLN A 728 -28.23 38.93 7.44
CA GLN A 728 -27.65 37.60 7.62
C GLN A 728 -28.68 36.62 8.21
N ALA A 729 -29.40 37.02 9.25
CA ALA A 729 -30.43 36.20 9.88
C ALA A 729 -31.61 35.93 8.93
N ALA A 730 -32.06 36.95 8.18
CA ALA A 730 -33.14 36.79 7.20
C ALA A 730 -32.78 35.85 6.05
N LEU A 731 -31.56 35.95 5.51
CA LEU A 731 -31.08 35.06 4.44
C LEU A 731 -30.83 33.64 4.95
N LEU A 732 -30.28 33.49 6.17
CA LEU A 732 -30.13 32.19 6.81
C LEU A 732 -31.51 31.53 6.98
N LEU A 733 -32.50 32.25 7.51
CA LEU A 733 -33.85 31.74 7.65
C LEU A 733 -34.47 31.36 6.30
N SER A 734 -34.27 32.17 5.26
CA SER A 734 -34.76 31.86 3.90
C SER A 734 -34.22 30.55 3.34
N VAL A 735 -33.00 30.13 3.70
CA VAL A 735 -32.41 28.86 3.26
C VAL A 735 -32.83 27.70 4.16
N LEU A 736 -32.96 27.95 5.47
CA LEU A 736 -33.25 26.89 6.45
C LEU A 736 -34.75 26.58 6.58
N THR A 737 -35.65 27.53 6.35
CA THR A 737 -37.09 27.31 6.47
C THR A 737 -37.60 26.20 5.54
N PRO A 738 -37.25 26.15 4.24
CA PRO A 738 -37.65 25.05 3.37
C PRO A 738 -37.19 23.67 3.89
N LEU A 739 -35.98 23.60 4.46
CA LEU A 739 -35.44 22.37 5.05
C LEU A 739 -36.20 21.97 6.33
N MET A 740 -36.51 22.92 7.20
CA MET A 740 -37.29 22.66 8.41
C MET A 740 -38.74 22.25 8.08
N ASP A 741 -39.34 22.86 7.07
CA ASP A 741 -40.68 22.52 6.59
C ASP A 741 -40.69 21.10 6.01
N ASP A 742 -39.68 20.74 5.20
CA ASP A 742 -39.51 19.40 4.63
C ASP A 742 -39.30 18.34 5.71
N LEU A 743 -38.50 18.65 6.74
CA LEU A 743 -38.31 17.80 7.93
C LEU A 743 -39.65 17.56 8.66
N SER A 744 -40.46 18.61 8.85
CA SER A 744 -41.78 18.48 9.49
C SER A 744 -42.79 17.71 8.63
N LEU A 745 -42.69 17.81 7.30
CA LEU A 745 -43.55 17.13 6.34
C LEU A 745 -43.24 15.63 6.33
N ASN A 746 -41.97 15.26 6.14
CA ASN A 746 -41.55 13.86 6.06
C ASN A 746 -41.72 13.13 7.41
N LEU A 747 -41.61 13.84 8.53
CA LEU A 747 -41.91 13.28 9.84
C LEU A 747 -43.38 12.81 9.93
N ARG A 748 -44.33 13.53 9.32
CA ARG A 748 -45.76 13.13 9.27
C ARG A 748 -46.02 12.02 8.28
N LEU A 749 -45.18 11.89 7.24
CA LEU A 749 -45.30 10.85 6.22
C LEU A 749 -44.78 9.50 6.69
N THR A 750 -43.82 9.50 7.62
CA THR A 750 -43.24 8.28 8.20
C THR A 750 -44.27 7.59 9.09
N LYS A 751 -44.84 6.47 8.62
CA LYS A 751 -45.86 5.69 9.35
C LYS A 751 -45.35 4.32 9.78
N GLY A 752 -44.27 3.82 9.17
CA GLY A 752 -43.63 2.56 9.55
C GLY A 752 -42.15 2.48 9.13
N ALA A 753 -41.49 1.38 9.53
CA ALA A 753 -40.05 1.15 9.29
C ALA A 753 -39.68 0.81 7.83
N GLN A 754 -40.67 0.67 6.93
CA GLN A 754 -40.46 0.38 5.50
C GLN A 754 -40.54 1.63 4.61
N ASP A 755 -40.81 2.80 5.21
CA ASP A 755 -40.89 4.08 4.50
C ASP A 755 -39.47 4.66 4.33
N PHE A 756 -38.62 3.99 3.54
CA PHE A 756 -37.19 4.36 3.39
C PHE A 756 -36.98 5.78 2.86
N LEU A 757 -37.81 6.22 1.91
CA LEU A 757 -37.65 7.53 1.29
C LEU A 757 -37.86 8.69 2.29
N PRO A 758 -38.98 8.78 3.05
CA PRO A 758 -39.11 9.79 4.12
C PRO A 758 -38.00 9.75 5.18
N ILE A 759 -37.54 8.55 5.57
CA ILE A 759 -36.47 8.40 6.56
C ILE A 759 -35.15 8.96 6.02
N LEU A 760 -34.79 8.64 4.78
CA LEU A 760 -33.61 9.17 4.11
C LEU A 760 -33.70 10.67 3.87
N THR A 761 -34.88 11.22 3.58
CA THR A 761 -35.07 12.67 3.46
C THR A 761 -34.79 13.36 4.80
N ILE A 762 -35.31 12.82 5.91
CA ILE A 762 -35.06 13.36 7.23
C ILE A 762 -33.56 13.30 7.56
N HIS A 763 -32.91 12.16 7.28
CA HIS A 763 -31.47 11.99 7.44
C HIS A 763 -30.68 13.06 6.67
N HIS A 764 -30.90 13.18 5.36
CA HIS A 764 -30.22 14.16 4.51
C HIS A 764 -30.50 15.60 4.94
N THR A 765 -31.72 15.92 5.32
CA THR A 765 -32.07 17.26 5.80
C THR A 765 -31.37 17.61 7.12
N ILE A 766 -31.27 16.68 8.08
CA ILE A 766 -30.51 16.88 9.32
C ILE A 766 -29.01 17.10 9.01
N MET A 767 -28.45 16.30 8.09
CA MET A 767 -27.06 16.44 7.65
C MET A 767 -26.79 17.79 6.96
N ALA A 768 -27.71 18.27 6.12
CA ALA A 768 -27.64 19.58 5.48
C ALA A 768 -27.65 20.71 6.52
N LEU A 769 -28.59 20.69 7.48
CA LEU A 769 -28.69 21.66 8.58
C LEU A 769 -27.39 21.73 9.38
N GLY A 770 -26.79 20.57 9.70
CA GLY A 770 -25.50 20.49 10.36
C GLY A 770 -24.36 21.12 9.56
N ASN A 771 -24.28 20.88 8.26
CA ASN A 771 -23.22 21.43 7.41
C ASN A 771 -23.35 22.93 7.18
N VAL A 772 -24.56 23.50 7.12
CA VAL A 772 -24.74 24.97 7.12
C VAL A 772 -24.13 25.58 8.39
N ALA A 773 -24.35 24.97 9.56
CA ALA A 773 -23.74 25.44 10.81
C ALA A 773 -22.21 25.39 10.75
N LYS A 774 -21.62 24.30 10.25
CA LYS A 774 -20.17 24.15 10.07
C LYS A 774 -19.52 25.24 9.19
N GLY A 775 -20.28 25.85 8.28
CA GLY A 775 -19.78 26.95 7.45
C GLY A 775 -19.47 28.23 8.24
N PHE A 776 -20.05 28.40 9.42
CA PHE A 776 -19.76 29.52 10.32
C PHE A 776 -18.44 29.28 11.09
N PRO A 777 -17.77 30.36 11.56
CA PRO A 777 -16.59 30.21 12.38
C PRO A 777 -16.92 29.54 13.73
N ASP A 778 -16.04 28.63 14.16
CA ASP A 778 -16.08 28.01 15.50
C ASP A 778 -16.13 29.07 16.60
N TYR A 779 -16.92 28.79 17.65
CA TYR A 779 -16.99 29.62 18.84
C TYR A 779 -15.61 29.73 19.52
N PRO A 780 -15.02 30.93 19.62
CA PRO A 780 -13.70 31.10 20.21
C PRO A 780 -13.77 31.10 21.74
N CYS A 781 -12.88 30.32 22.38
CA CYS A 781 -12.72 30.27 23.83
C CYS A 781 -11.24 30.53 24.18
N PRO A 782 -10.85 31.70 24.72
CA PRO A 782 -11.68 32.85 25.14
C PRO A 782 -12.18 33.74 23.98
N LEU A 783 -13.23 34.52 24.22
CA LEU A 783 -13.83 35.45 23.24
C LEU A 783 -12.89 36.64 22.93
N PRO A 784 -12.55 36.91 21.65
CA PRO A 784 -11.80 38.10 21.24
C PRO A 784 -12.62 39.39 21.35
N GLU A 785 -11.97 40.53 21.59
CA GLU A 785 -12.61 41.85 21.59
C GLU A 785 -13.18 42.18 20.20
N GLY A 786 -14.49 42.50 20.12
CA GLY A 786 -15.18 42.84 18.88
C GLY A 786 -15.79 41.65 18.10
N TYR A 787 -15.88 40.46 18.70
CA TYR A 787 -16.52 39.29 18.07
C TYR A 787 -18.05 39.46 17.97
N THR A 788 -18.59 39.39 16.74
CA THR A 788 -20.04 39.36 16.51
C THR A 788 -20.55 37.92 16.57
N LEU A 789 -21.52 37.67 17.44
CA LEU A 789 -22.13 36.35 17.57
C LEU A 789 -22.94 36.01 16.29
N PRO A 790 -22.93 34.74 15.85
CA PRO A 790 -23.81 34.30 14.77
C PRO A 790 -25.29 34.41 15.20
N PRO A 791 -26.26 34.31 14.27
CA PRO A 791 -27.69 34.35 14.57
C PRO A 791 -28.16 33.18 15.48
N LEU A 792 -27.97 33.34 16.80
CA LEU A 792 -28.21 32.29 17.80
C LEU A 792 -29.67 31.81 17.81
N ASP A 793 -30.63 32.73 17.63
CA ASP A 793 -32.06 32.40 17.65
C ASP A 793 -32.44 31.44 16.53
N VAL A 794 -31.82 31.58 15.35
CA VAL A 794 -32.07 30.69 14.21
C VAL A 794 -31.45 29.31 14.48
N PHE A 795 -30.24 29.24 15.02
CA PHE A 795 -29.63 27.96 15.38
C PHE A 795 -30.36 27.23 16.51
N ASN A 796 -30.95 27.97 17.46
CA ASN A 796 -31.80 27.38 18.50
C ASN A 796 -33.09 26.78 17.90
N GLN A 797 -33.70 27.45 16.91
CA GLN A 797 -34.86 26.90 16.18
C GLN A 797 -34.49 25.61 15.44
N VAL A 798 -33.33 25.59 14.79
CA VAL A 798 -32.82 24.40 14.08
C VAL A 798 -32.53 23.25 15.05
N ALA A 799 -31.82 23.53 16.15
CA ALA A 799 -31.51 22.52 17.17
C ALA A 799 -32.78 21.93 17.79
N GLN A 800 -33.79 22.77 18.06
CA GLN A 800 -35.09 22.32 18.54
C GLN A 800 -35.84 21.47 17.50
N ALA A 801 -35.80 21.85 16.22
CA ALA A 801 -36.42 21.06 15.14
C ALA A 801 -35.79 19.67 15.01
N ILE A 802 -34.46 19.58 15.03
CA ILE A 802 -33.74 18.30 14.98
C ILE A 802 -34.06 17.46 16.22
N LEU A 803 -34.10 18.06 17.41
CA LEU A 803 -34.41 17.35 18.65
C LEU A 803 -35.85 16.78 18.64
N MET A 804 -36.84 17.54 18.15
CA MET A 804 -38.21 17.05 18.00
C MET A 804 -38.30 15.88 17.02
N CYS A 805 -37.49 15.89 15.95
CA CYS A 805 -37.38 14.75 15.04
C CYS A 805 -36.74 13.53 15.71
N LEU A 806 -35.66 13.73 16.45
CA LEU A 806 -35.02 12.65 17.20
C LEU A 806 -35.99 12.05 18.23
N GLU A 807 -36.74 12.85 18.98
CA GLU A 807 -37.74 12.37 19.95
C GLU A 807 -38.79 11.46 19.30
N ALA A 808 -39.20 11.77 18.06
CA ALA A 808 -40.20 10.99 17.33
C ALA A 808 -39.61 9.77 16.60
N MET A 809 -38.32 9.78 16.26
CA MET A 809 -37.66 8.77 15.41
C MET A 809 -36.42 8.14 16.07
N ASN A 810 -36.31 8.18 17.39
CA ASN A 810 -35.17 7.65 18.14
C ASN A 810 -34.93 6.14 17.97
N VAL A 811 -35.85 5.40 17.33
CA VAL A 811 -35.71 3.97 17.01
C VAL A 811 -34.75 3.73 15.85
N PHE A 812 -34.58 4.68 14.93
CA PHE A 812 -33.73 4.51 13.74
C PHE A 812 -32.29 4.98 14.00
N GLU A 813 -31.31 4.06 13.88
CA GLU A 813 -29.87 4.33 13.99
C GLU A 813 -29.43 5.51 13.12
N VAL A 814 -29.87 5.49 11.85
CA VAL A 814 -29.59 6.53 10.84
C VAL A 814 -29.89 7.95 11.34
N VAL A 815 -31.04 8.14 12.00
CA VAL A 815 -31.47 9.45 12.50
C VAL A 815 -30.67 9.85 13.74
N ARG A 816 -30.35 8.89 14.62
CA ARG A 816 -29.48 9.11 15.77
C ARG A 816 -28.09 9.57 15.31
N ASP A 817 -27.55 8.93 14.28
CA ASP A 817 -26.24 9.28 13.72
C ASP A 817 -26.20 10.69 13.12
N ALA A 818 -27.13 11.01 12.20
CA ALA A 818 -27.24 12.36 11.64
C ALA A 818 -27.45 13.43 12.72
N THR A 819 -28.18 13.09 13.78
CA THR A 819 -28.39 14.01 14.91
C THR A 819 -27.09 14.26 15.67
N ARG A 820 -26.30 13.23 16.00
CA ARG A 820 -24.95 13.40 16.59
C ARG A 820 -24.06 14.27 15.71
N PHE A 821 -24.05 14.00 14.41
CA PHE A 821 -23.30 14.76 13.40
C PHE A 821 -23.69 16.24 13.37
N ALA A 822 -24.98 16.55 13.36
CA ALA A 822 -25.49 17.92 13.27
C ALA A 822 -25.26 18.68 14.58
N PHE A 823 -25.57 18.09 15.74
CA PHE A 823 -25.36 18.73 17.04
C PHE A 823 -23.89 19.00 17.31
N ALA A 824 -22.97 18.12 16.91
CA ALA A 824 -21.52 18.39 17.05
C ALA A 824 -21.10 19.70 16.36
N ARG A 825 -21.66 19.98 15.17
CA ARG A 825 -21.37 21.19 14.37
C ARG A 825 -22.09 22.43 14.88
N ILE A 826 -23.36 22.28 15.28
CA ILE A 826 -24.15 23.38 15.86
C ILE A 826 -23.49 23.84 17.18
N ILE A 827 -23.16 22.91 18.08
CA ILE A 827 -22.50 23.21 19.36
C ILE A 827 -21.12 23.83 19.13
N ALA A 828 -20.37 23.38 18.11
CA ALA A 828 -19.09 24.00 17.76
C ALA A 828 -19.24 25.49 17.36
N THR A 829 -20.38 25.88 16.79
CA THR A 829 -20.68 27.23 16.34
C THR A 829 -21.30 28.11 17.44
N THR A 830 -22.26 27.56 18.20
CA THR A 830 -23.01 28.29 19.24
C THR A 830 -22.25 28.33 20.57
N GLY A 831 -21.42 27.32 20.86
CA GLY A 831 -20.70 27.21 22.13
C GLY A 831 -21.63 26.95 23.33
N PRO A 832 -21.37 27.54 24.51
CA PRO A 832 -22.03 27.18 25.76
C PRO A 832 -23.53 27.56 25.82
N THR A 833 -24.05 28.37 24.90
CA THR A 833 -25.50 28.66 24.82
C THR A 833 -26.34 27.44 24.47
N ALA A 834 -25.75 26.41 23.84
CA ALA A 834 -26.46 25.17 23.47
C ALA A 834 -26.41 24.07 24.55
N THR A 835 -25.84 24.31 25.74
CA THR A 835 -25.70 23.29 26.80
C THR A 835 -27.04 22.72 27.28
N HIS A 836 -28.11 23.52 27.26
CA HIS A 836 -29.45 23.10 27.65
C HIS A 836 -30.06 22.01 26.77
N PHE A 837 -29.60 21.86 25.52
CA PHE A 837 -30.05 20.78 24.62
C PHE A 837 -29.34 19.45 24.87
N ILE A 838 -28.24 19.43 25.63
CA ILE A 838 -27.43 18.21 25.81
C ILE A 838 -28.18 17.15 26.64
N PRO A 839 -28.77 17.45 27.81
CA PRO A 839 -29.51 16.44 28.56
C PRO A 839 -30.64 15.73 27.78
N PRO A 840 -31.55 16.44 27.07
CA PRO A 840 -32.59 15.78 26.28
C PRO A 840 -32.03 15.06 25.05
N LEU A 841 -30.96 15.57 24.42
CA LEU A 841 -30.28 14.87 23.33
C LEU A 841 -29.73 13.51 23.81
N MET A 842 -29.04 13.50 24.95
CA MET A 842 -28.45 12.28 25.51
C MET A 842 -29.50 11.26 25.93
N ALA A 843 -30.61 11.72 26.52
CA ALA A 843 -31.72 10.84 26.89
C ALA A 843 -32.32 10.11 25.68
N ASN A 844 -32.47 10.81 24.54
CA ASN A 844 -33.03 10.21 23.32
C ASN A 844 -32.04 9.33 22.57
N LEU A 845 -30.74 9.68 22.55
CA LEU A 845 -29.71 8.85 21.93
C LEU A 845 -29.49 7.51 22.67
N LEU A 846 -29.68 7.50 23.99
CA LEU A 846 -29.47 6.31 24.82
C LEU A 846 -30.72 5.44 25.00
N ALA A 847 -31.89 5.91 24.55
CA ALA A 847 -33.15 5.17 24.68
C ALA A 847 -33.15 3.86 23.86
N HIS A 848 -32.58 3.90 22.66
CA HIS A 848 -32.45 2.78 21.72
C HIS A 848 -31.02 2.74 21.20
N PHE A 849 -30.08 2.27 22.02
CA PHE A 849 -28.65 2.32 21.71
C PHE A 849 -28.15 0.98 21.16
N GLU A 850 -27.56 0.99 19.97
CA GLU A 850 -27.02 -0.21 19.32
C GLU A 850 -25.49 -0.32 19.50
N PRO A 851 -24.91 -1.54 19.55
CA PRO A 851 -23.45 -1.72 19.70
C PRO A 851 -22.63 -1.10 18.56
N SER A 852 -23.17 -1.03 17.34
CA SER A 852 -22.56 -0.38 16.17
C SER A 852 -22.29 1.11 16.41
N GLU A 853 -23.18 1.78 17.14
CA GLU A 853 -23.12 3.22 17.39
C GLU A 853 -22.13 3.62 18.48
N LEU A 854 -21.57 2.63 19.20
CA LEU A 854 -20.82 2.83 20.43
C LEU A 854 -19.54 3.64 20.22
N VAL A 855 -18.81 3.36 19.15
CA VAL A 855 -17.57 4.07 18.80
C VAL A 855 -17.87 5.54 18.49
N ASP A 856 -18.86 5.80 17.64
CA ASP A 856 -19.24 7.15 17.22
C ASP A 856 -19.79 7.98 18.39
N PHE A 857 -20.53 7.33 19.29
CA PHE A 857 -21.03 7.96 20.50
C PHE A 857 -19.88 8.38 21.43
N MET A 858 -18.88 7.51 21.65
CA MET A 858 -17.71 7.87 22.47
C MET A 858 -16.89 9.00 21.84
N ASN A 859 -16.74 8.99 20.51
CA ASN A 859 -16.07 10.07 19.77
C ASN A 859 -16.83 11.40 19.89
N PHE A 860 -18.16 11.37 19.74
CA PHE A 860 -19.03 12.53 19.93
C PHE A 860 -18.87 13.13 21.34
N ILE A 861 -18.88 12.29 22.37
CA ILE A 861 -18.68 12.74 23.75
C ILE A 861 -17.26 13.29 23.97
N GLY A 862 -16.24 12.67 23.38
CA GLY A 862 -14.87 13.20 23.38
C GLY A 862 -14.79 14.62 22.81
N LEU A 863 -15.49 14.91 21.72
CA LEU A 863 -15.55 16.24 21.12
C LEU A 863 -16.27 17.25 22.03
N LEU A 864 -17.40 16.86 22.63
CA LEU A 864 -18.12 17.72 23.57
C LEU A 864 -17.29 18.03 24.82
N ILE A 865 -16.56 17.04 25.37
CA ILE A 865 -15.63 17.24 26.49
C ILE A 865 -14.60 18.33 26.16
N HIS A 866 -14.00 18.28 24.97
CA HIS A 866 -12.99 19.25 24.56
C HIS A 866 -13.56 20.67 24.40
N LYS A 867 -14.78 20.79 23.84
CA LYS A 867 -15.42 22.08 23.54
C LYS A 867 -16.07 22.74 24.76
N LEU A 868 -16.72 21.97 25.63
CA LEU A 868 -17.53 22.46 26.76
C LEU A 868 -16.83 22.30 28.12
N GLN A 869 -15.80 21.47 28.21
CA GLN A 869 -14.96 21.26 29.41
C GLN A 869 -15.80 21.04 30.68
N LYS A 870 -15.79 21.99 31.62
CA LYS A 870 -16.42 21.88 32.94
C LYS A 870 -17.94 21.75 32.88
N GLU A 871 -18.58 22.32 31.84
CA GLU A 871 -20.04 22.30 31.67
C GLU A 871 -20.58 20.88 31.41
N MET A 872 -19.72 19.93 31.04
CA MET A 872 -20.10 18.53 30.79
C MET A 872 -20.04 17.63 32.04
N PHE A 873 -19.56 18.13 33.18
CA PHE A 873 -19.27 17.30 34.36
C PHE A 873 -20.50 16.52 34.84
N ASP A 874 -21.63 17.19 35.05
CA ASP A 874 -22.86 16.58 35.60
C ASP A 874 -23.51 15.56 34.66
N VAL A 875 -23.35 15.77 33.35
CA VAL A 875 -23.85 14.87 32.31
C VAL A 875 -22.98 13.61 32.25
N LEU A 876 -21.65 13.77 32.24
CA LEU A 876 -20.72 12.63 32.20
C LEU A 876 -20.77 11.78 33.46
N ASP A 877 -20.96 12.39 34.64
CA ASP A 877 -21.09 11.67 35.90
C ASP A 877 -22.24 10.65 35.89
N GLN A 878 -23.31 10.94 35.15
CA GLN A 878 -24.46 10.05 34.97
C GLN A 878 -24.23 8.95 33.93
N LEU A 879 -23.34 9.18 32.97
CA LEU A 879 -23.20 8.34 31.77
C LEU A 879 -22.05 7.33 31.83
N ILE A 880 -20.92 7.70 32.44
CA ILE A 880 -19.70 6.87 32.42
C ILE A 880 -19.93 5.52 33.11
N GLY A 881 -20.68 5.48 34.22
CA GLY A 881 -21.00 4.24 34.93
C GLY A 881 -21.73 3.22 34.04
N PRO A 882 -22.93 3.53 33.52
CA PRO A 882 -23.67 2.65 32.60
C PRO A 882 -22.87 2.26 31.35
N LEU A 883 -22.14 3.21 30.75
CA LEU A 883 -21.31 2.97 29.57
C LEU A 883 -20.19 1.96 29.84
N SER A 884 -19.46 2.11 30.94
CA SER A 884 -18.38 1.19 31.32
C SER A 884 -18.91 -0.22 31.59
N ALA A 885 -20.10 -0.36 32.17
CA ALA A 885 -20.72 -1.66 32.42
C ALA A 885 -21.08 -2.37 31.10
N HIS A 886 -21.66 -1.63 30.14
CA HIS A 886 -22.01 -2.17 28.83
C HIS A 886 -20.78 -2.60 28.02
N ILE A 887 -19.72 -1.78 28.01
CA ILE A 887 -18.46 -2.10 27.32
C ILE A 887 -17.79 -3.33 27.92
N THR A 888 -17.78 -3.46 29.26
CA THR A 888 -17.22 -4.64 29.94
C THR A 888 -18.00 -5.90 29.58
N GLN A 889 -19.32 -5.81 29.46
CA GLN A 889 -20.16 -6.92 29.00
C GLN A 889 -19.86 -7.29 27.54
N LEU A 890 -19.67 -6.32 26.65
CA LEU A 890 -19.29 -6.58 25.27
C LEU A 890 -17.94 -7.33 25.18
N PHE A 891 -16.93 -6.88 25.93
CA PHE A 891 -15.61 -7.53 25.94
C PHE A 891 -15.59 -8.94 26.54
N SER A 892 -16.62 -9.34 27.28
CA SER A 892 -16.75 -10.71 27.80
C SER A 892 -17.28 -11.72 26.78
N GLN A 893 -17.77 -11.26 25.61
CA GLN A 893 -18.24 -12.13 24.54
C GLN A 893 -17.05 -12.60 23.68
N PRO A 894 -16.99 -13.88 23.28
CA PRO A 894 -15.92 -14.39 22.42
C PRO A 894 -16.09 -13.86 20.99
N VAL A 895 -14.98 -13.50 20.37
CA VAL A 895 -14.92 -13.07 18.95
C VAL A 895 -15.23 -14.26 18.05
N THR A 896 -16.25 -14.15 17.19
CA THR A 896 -16.68 -15.26 16.31
C THR A 896 -16.25 -15.13 14.85
N GLY A 897 -15.86 -13.93 14.42
CA GLY A 897 -15.37 -13.64 13.07
C GLY A 897 -14.44 -12.42 13.01
N THR A 898 -13.93 -12.13 11.81
CA THR A 898 -13.01 -11.00 11.57
C THR A 898 -13.65 -9.64 11.85
N ASP A 899 -14.95 -9.48 11.53
CA ASP A 899 -15.67 -8.22 11.78
C ASP A 899 -15.90 -7.97 13.28
N ASP A 900 -16.19 -9.02 14.04
CA ASP A 900 -16.26 -8.97 15.51
C ASP A 900 -14.90 -8.55 16.11
N GLU A 901 -13.79 -9.06 15.55
CA GLU A 901 -12.44 -8.73 16.02
C GLU A 901 -12.13 -7.25 15.81
N LEU A 902 -12.45 -6.73 14.61
CA LEU A 902 -12.27 -5.33 14.26
C LEU A 902 -13.13 -4.42 15.14
N SER A 903 -14.42 -4.72 15.30
CA SER A 903 -15.33 -3.92 16.13
C SER A 903 -14.93 -3.92 17.61
N HIS A 904 -14.45 -5.05 18.13
CA HIS A 904 -13.90 -5.14 19.48
C HIS A 904 -12.64 -4.27 19.63
N ALA A 905 -11.71 -4.32 18.66
CA ALA A 905 -10.48 -3.51 18.68
C ALA A 905 -10.78 -2.00 18.60
N ASP A 906 -11.73 -1.61 17.74
CA ASP A 906 -12.14 -0.21 17.57
C ASP A 906 -12.86 0.32 18.82
N THR A 907 -13.74 -0.48 19.41
CA THR A 907 -14.42 -0.14 20.68
C THR A 907 -13.41 0.02 21.82
N LYS A 908 -12.43 -0.89 21.96
CA LYS A 908 -11.34 -0.75 22.95
C LYS A 908 -10.58 0.56 22.75
N ARG A 909 -10.21 0.88 21.51
CA ARG A 909 -9.44 2.09 21.19
C ARG A 909 -10.24 3.36 21.51
N ALA A 910 -11.50 3.42 21.10
CA ALA A 910 -12.36 4.57 21.35
C ALA A 910 -12.68 4.75 22.84
N TYR A 911 -12.88 3.65 23.58
CA TYR A 911 -13.06 3.69 25.03
C TYR A 911 -11.82 4.22 25.76
N LEU A 912 -10.63 3.69 25.44
CA LEU A 912 -9.36 4.17 26.00
C LEU A 912 -9.09 5.65 25.67
N ALA A 913 -9.45 6.08 24.45
CA ALA A 913 -9.36 7.48 24.05
C ALA A 913 -10.30 8.37 24.87
N LEU A 914 -11.55 7.95 25.08
CA LEU A 914 -12.52 8.67 25.92
C LEU A 914 -12.02 8.83 27.35
N LEU A 915 -11.55 7.75 27.99
CA LEU A 915 -10.99 7.79 29.34
C LEU A 915 -9.79 8.74 29.44
N THR A 916 -8.91 8.71 28.43
CA THR A 916 -7.76 9.61 28.34
C THR A 916 -8.17 11.07 28.16
N ASN A 917 -9.23 11.34 27.38
CA ASN A 917 -9.78 12.68 27.15
C ASN A 917 -10.40 13.27 28.42
N ILE A 918 -11.10 12.45 29.22
CA ILE A 918 -11.65 12.84 30.53
C ILE A 918 -10.53 13.29 31.47
N MET A 919 -9.45 12.49 31.56
CA MET A 919 -8.28 12.81 32.38
C MET A 919 -7.55 14.08 31.88
N SER A 920 -7.43 14.23 30.56
CA SER A 920 -6.73 15.37 29.95
C SER A 920 -7.49 16.70 30.09
N SER A 921 -8.82 16.64 30.13
CA SER A 921 -9.69 17.82 30.25
C SER A 921 -9.95 18.24 31.70
N LYS A 922 -9.20 17.66 32.65
CA LYS A 922 -9.31 17.89 34.10
C LYS A 922 -10.70 17.56 34.68
N LEU A 923 -11.34 16.51 34.16
CA LEU A 923 -12.62 16.00 34.63
C LEU A 923 -12.46 14.72 35.48
N GLN A 924 -11.29 14.52 36.10
CA GLN A 924 -10.98 13.32 36.89
C GLN A 924 -11.92 13.09 38.08
N GLY A 925 -12.60 14.14 38.56
CA GLY A 925 -13.60 14.06 39.64
C GLY A 925 -14.81 13.17 39.31
N ILE A 926 -15.02 12.83 38.04
CA ILE A 926 -16.07 11.90 37.61
C ILE A 926 -15.80 10.48 38.14
N PHE A 927 -14.54 10.04 38.15
CA PHE A 927 -14.17 8.70 38.61
C PHE A 927 -14.25 8.55 40.13
N THR A 928 -14.09 9.65 40.87
CA THR A 928 -14.13 9.68 42.34
C THR A 928 -15.51 10.02 42.90
N SER A 929 -16.50 10.25 42.04
CA SER A 929 -17.87 10.59 42.42
C SER A 929 -18.54 9.45 43.19
N LYS A 930 -19.57 9.77 43.99
CA LYS A 930 -20.33 8.77 44.76
C LYS A 930 -20.97 7.70 43.88
N ARG A 931 -21.24 8.01 42.60
CA ARG A 931 -21.86 7.09 41.63
C ARG A 931 -20.85 6.12 41.03
N ASN A 932 -19.68 6.63 40.64
CA ASN A 932 -18.71 5.85 39.84
C ASN A 932 -17.57 5.24 40.67
N LYS A 933 -17.40 5.65 41.94
CA LYS A 933 -16.34 5.13 42.82
C LYS A 933 -16.31 3.60 42.93
N GLY A 934 -17.46 2.93 42.88
CA GLY A 934 -17.55 1.46 42.93
C GLY A 934 -17.05 0.75 41.66
N ALA A 935 -17.01 1.44 40.52
CA ALA A 935 -16.56 0.89 39.23
C ALA A 935 -15.07 1.16 38.94
N LEU A 936 -14.41 2.01 39.74
CA LEU A 936 -13.03 2.44 39.51
C LEU A 936 -12.01 1.31 39.65
N GLU A 937 -12.14 0.45 40.66
CA GLU A 937 -11.21 -0.67 40.88
C GLU A 937 -11.31 -1.72 39.76
N PRO A 938 -12.49 -2.23 39.37
CA PRO A 938 -12.64 -3.09 38.19
C PRO A 938 -12.10 -2.47 36.90
N LEU A 939 -12.29 -1.16 36.72
CA LEU A 939 -11.78 -0.45 35.56
C LEU A 939 -10.25 -0.50 35.50
N LEU A 940 -9.56 -0.20 36.61
CA LEU A 940 -8.10 -0.23 36.67
C LEU A 940 -7.54 -1.64 36.47
N GLU A 941 -8.21 -2.68 36.96
CA GLU A 941 -7.84 -4.08 36.71
C GLU A 941 -8.01 -4.47 35.23
N SER A 942 -9.11 -4.07 34.60
CA SER A 942 -9.33 -4.26 33.17
C SER A 942 -8.25 -3.57 32.32
N MET A 943 -7.90 -2.33 32.66
CA MET A 943 -6.81 -1.60 31.98
C MET A 943 -5.44 -2.26 32.18
N GLN A 944 -5.20 -2.88 33.33
CA GLN A 944 -3.99 -3.67 33.57
C GLN A 944 -3.96 -4.91 32.66
N HIS A 945 -5.06 -5.65 32.55
CA HIS A 945 -5.13 -6.80 31.64
C HIS A 945 -4.89 -6.41 30.18
N LEU A 946 -5.46 -5.30 29.72
CA LEU A 946 -5.21 -4.76 28.38
C LEU A 946 -3.76 -4.31 28.18
N ALA A 947 -3.09 -3.82 29.22
CA ALA A 947 -1.68 -3.47 29.16
C ALA A 947 -0.76 -4.70 29.12
N GLU A 948 -1.20 -5.86 29.63
CA GLU A 948 -0.43 -7.12 29.63
C GLU A 948 -0.63 -7.97 28.37
N ASP A 949 -1.73 -7.74 27.65
CA ASP A 949 -2.05 -8.44 26.41
C ASP A 949 -1.10 -8.05 25.26
N ILE A 950 -0.37 -9.03 24.71
CA ILE A 950 0.61 -8.84 23.63
C ILE A 950 -0.05 -9.04 22.26
N SER A 951 -1.26 -9.61 22.21
CA SER A 951 -1.97 -9.80 20.94
C SER A 951 -2.41 -8.46 20.33
N ASP A 952 -2.74 -7.47 21.16
CA ASP A 952 -3.21 -6.14 20.73
C ASP A 952 -2.25 -5.02 21.15
N SER A 953 -1.25 -4.77 20.31
CA SER A 953 -0.26 -3.70 20.51
C SER A 953 -0.86 -2.28 20.55
N SER A 954 -1.99 -2.04 19.88
CA SER A 954 -2.65 -0.73 19.84
C SER A 954 -3.30 -0.42 21.18
N SER A 955 -4.11 -1.35 21.70
CA SER A 955 -4.76 -1.20 23.01
C SER A 955 -3.75 -1.20 24.14
N GLN A 956 -2.69 -2.01 24.05
CA GLN A 956 -1.60 -2.03 25.02
C GLN A 956 -0.93 -0.64 25.15
N LYS A 957 -0.58 -0.01 24.02
CA LYS A 957 -0.05 1.36 24.00
C LYS A 957 -1.03 2.36 24.62
N ALA A 958 -2.30 2.32 24.22
CA ALA A 958 -3.31 3.25 24.72
C ALA A 958 -3.59 3.05 26.22
N ALA A 959 -3.55 1.82 26.73
CA ALA A 959 -3.67 1.51 28.15
C ALA A 959 -2.49 2.07 28.96
N PHE A 960 -1.25 1.90 28.51
CA PHE A 960 -0.08 2.53 29.16
C PHE A 960 -0.14 4.06 29.13
N ALA A 961 -0.64 4.65 28.05
CA ALA A 961 -0.84 6.10 27.96
C ALA A 961 -1.89 6.59 28.98
N PHE A 962 -3.04 5.91 29.07
CA PHE A 962 -4.08 6.21 30.06
C PHE A 962 -3.56 6.07 31.50
N LEU A 963 -2.92 4.94 31.82
CA LEU A 963 -2.34 4.69 33.14
C LEU A 963 -1.24 5.72 33.48
N GLY A 964 -0.42 6.11 32.51
CA GLY A 964 0.55 7.19 32.67
C GLY A 964 -0.11 8.53 33.01
N ARG A 965 -1.25 8.84 32.39
CA ARG A 965 -2.05 10.03 32.74
C ARG A 965 -2.65 9.93 34.14
N CYS A 966 -3.19 8.78 34.53
CA CYS A 966 -3.65 8.53 35.91
C CYS A 966 -2.55 8.78 36.93
N VAL A 967 -1.33 8.25 36.70
CA VAL A 967 -0.17 8.53 37.55
C VAL A 967 0.15 10.03 37.57
N SER A 968 0.11 10.70 36.42
CA SER A 968 0.40 12.13 36.35
C SER A 968 -0.63 13.01 37.06
N VAL A 969 -1.85 12.53 37.36
CA VAL A 969 -2.89 13.33 38.01
C VAL A 969 -3.03 12.92 39.48
N TRP A 970 -3.13 11.62 39.77
CA TRP A 970 -3.42 11.12 41.13
C TRP A 970 -2.18 10.90 42.00
N CYS A 971 -0.97 10.83 41.43
CA CYS A 971 0.27 10.58 42.18
C CYS A 971 1.19 11.81 42.32
N GLN A 972 0.77 13.02 41.91
CA GLN A 972 1.58 14.23 42.08
C GLN A 972 1.76 14.58 43.56
N LEU A 973 3.01 14.74 43.97
CA LEU A 973 3.39 15.31 45.27
C LEU A 973 3.34 16.83 45.18
N ASP A 974 2.56 17.49 46.05
CA ASP A 974 2.51 18.95 46.10
C ASP A 974 3.79 19.50 46.78
N PRO A 975 4.54 20.46 46.19
CA PRO A 975 5.87 20.82 46.68
C PRO A 975 5.93 21.49 48.05
N GLU A 976 4.81 21.99 48.60
CA GLU A 976 4.87 22.89 49.78
C GLU A 976 4.03 22.57 51.01
N GLN A 977 3.14 21.56 51.07
CA GLN A 977 2.45 21.27 52.35
C GLN A 977 2.19 19.78 52.62
N SER A 978 2.43 19.40 53.87
CA SER A 978 2.00 18.15 54.52
C SER A 978 0.48 18.12 54.74
N VAL A 979 -0.29 18.22 53.66
CA VAL A 979 -1.72 17.92 53.61
C VAL A 979 -1.93 17.04 52.37
N PRO A 980 -2.62 15.88 52.46
CA PRO A 980 -2.92 15.07 51.29
C PRO A 980 -3.69 15.92 50.28
N ASN A 981 -3.20 15.94 49.04
CA ASN A 981 -3.83 16.60 47.91
C ASN A 981 -5.32 16.19 47.88
N GLU A 982 -6.27 17.15 47.92
CA GLU A 982 -7.71 16.82 47.88
C GLU A 982 -8.11 16.07 46.59
N GLU A 983 -7.25 16.12 45.56
CA GLU A 983 -7.39 15.42 44.28
C GLU A 983 -6.67 14.05 44.19
N GLY A 984 -5.93 13.64 45.24
CA GLY A 984 -5.18 12.37 45.26
C GLY A 984 -6.08 11.16 45.56
N LEU A 985 -5.94 10.08 44.78
CA LEU A 985 -6.67 8.83 45.04
C LEU A 985 -5.93 7.98 46.10
N PRO A 986 -6.48 7.80 47.32
CA PRO A 986 -5.79 7.08 48.38
C PRO A 986 -5.59 5.61 48.00
N GLY A 987 -4.35 5.11 48.12
CA GLY A 987 -3.99 3.71 47.82
C GLY A 987 -3.58 3.44 46.36
N PHE A 988 -3.76 4.40 45.44
CA PHE A 988 -3.35 4.23 44.03
C PHE A 988 -1.84 4.08 43.87
N GLU A 989 -1.05 4.74 44.74
CA GLU A 989 0.41 4.63 44.78
C GLU A 989 0.88 3.17 44.95
N ARG A 990 0.18 2.42 45.81
CA ARG A 990 0.46 1.00 46.05
C ARG A 990 0.17 0.16 44.80
N PHE A 991 -0.94 0.45 44.12
CA PHE A 991 -1.31 -0.22 42.87
C PHE A 991 -0.26 -0.01 41.76
N VAL A 992 0.30 1.21 41.65
CA VAL A 992 1.36 1.52 40.69
C VAL A 992 2.62 0.67 40.94
N TYR A 993 3.08 0.61 42.19
CA TYR A 993 4.31 -0.12 42.53
C TYR A 993 4.13 -1.64 42.54
N GLU A 994 3.01 -2.16 43.06
CA GLU A 994 2.79 -3.61 43.22
C GLU A 994 2.25 -4.30 41.95
N ARG A 995 1.56 -3.58 41.05
CA ARG A 995 0.93 -4.19 39.87
C ARG A 995 1.42 -3.61 38.54
N LEU A 996 1.37 -2.28 38.37
CA LEU A 996 1.65 -1.65 37.05
C LEU A 996 3.13 -1.68 36.65
N VAL A 997 4.04 -1.35 37.57
CA VAL A 997 5.48 -1.44 37.30
C VAL A 997 5.90 -2.89 36.97
N PRO A 998 5.52 -3.92 37.76
CA PRO A 998 5.76 -5.31 37.39
C PRO A 998 5.13 -5.72 36.06
N ALA A 999 3.92 -5.27 35.74
CA ALA A 999 3.25 -5.56 34.46
C ALA A 999 4.09 -5.07 33.26
N ALA A 1000 4.61 -3.84 33.33
CA ALA A 1000 5.46 -3.27 32.28
C ALA A 1000 6.71 -4.13 31.97
N PHE A 1001 7.37 -4.68 33.00
CA PHE A 1001 8.54 -5.56 32.81
C PHE A 1001 8.16 -6.99 32.40
N ARG A 1002 6.98 -7.50 32.81
CA ARG A 1002 6.47 -8.81 32.36
C ARG A 1002 6.21 -8.82 30.85
N VAL A 1003 5.62 -7.75 30.31
CA VAL A 1003 5.41 -7.58 28.85
C VAL A 1003 6.74 -7.69 28.10
N LEU A 1004 7.77 -6.98 28.56
CA LEU A 1004 9.09 -6.96 27.93
C LEU A 1004 9.81 -8.32 27.97
N SER A 1005 9.49 -9.13 28.99
CA SER A 1005 10.11 -10.43 29.22
C SER A 1005 9.43 -11.58 28.47
N SER A 1006 8.28 -11.35 27.82
CA SER A 1006 7.55 -12.39 27.10
C SER A 1006 8.29 -12.86 25.84
N PRO A 1007 8.32 -14.18 25.54
CA PRO A 1007 8.93 -14.70 24.33
C PRO A 1007 8.25 -14.18 23.05
N GLN A 1008 6.96 -13.85 23.13
CA GLN A 1008 6.15 -13.35 22.00
C GLN A 1008 6.42 -11.88 21.66
N PHE A 1009 6.98 -11.09 22.58
CA PHE A 1009 7.32 -9.70 22.30
C PHE A 1009 8.50 -9.65 21.31
N ASN A 1010 8.38 -8.96 20.17
CA ASN A 1010 9.47 -8.83 19.20
C ASN A 1010 9.92 -7.36 19.07
N PRO A 1011 11.09 -6.95 19.62
CA PRO A 1011 11.54 -5.56 19.54
C PRO A 1011 11.98 -5.11 18.14
N LYS A 1012 12.00 -6.02 17.15
CA LYS A 1012 12.23 -5.69 15.73
C LYS A 1012 10.94 -5.32 15.00
N ASP A 1013 9.79 -5.66 15.57
CA ASP A 1013 8.49 -5.27 15.03
C ASP A 1013 8.23 -3.77 15.34
N GLY A 1014 7.78 -3.03 14.33
CA GLY A 1014 7.49 -1.60 14.43
C GLY A 1014 6.40 -1.28 15.45
N GLN A 1015 5.35 -2.11 15.55
CA GLN A 1015 4.24 -1.88 16.49
C GLN A 1015 4.67 -2.11 17.94
N MET A 1016 5.38 -3.21 18.20
CA MET A 1016 5.96 -3.51 19.52
C MET A 1016 7.01 -2.47 19.93
N SER A 1017 7.75 -1.91 18.97
CA SER A 1017 8.65 -0.78 19.24
C SER A 1017 7.89 0.48 19.68
N MET A 1018 6.64 0.70 19.25
CA MET A 1018 5.83 1.81 19.76
C MET A 1018 5.39 1.59 21.20
N VAL A 1019 4.96 0.36 21.54
CA VAL A 1019 4.63 -0.01 22.92
C VAL A 1019 5.84 0.18 23.83
N LEU A 1020 7.03 -0.25 23.40
CA LEU A 1020 8.28 -0.08 24.13
C LEU A 1020 8.55 1.39 24.49
N ASN A 1021 8.31 2.29 23.54
CA ASN A 1021 8.45 3.73 23.74
C ASN A 1021 7.41 4.29 24.73
N GLU A 1022 6.20 3.73 24.75
CA GLU A 1022 5.15 4.13 25.67
C GLU A 1022 5.43 3.62 27.08
N ILE A 1023 5.88 2.37 27.24
CA ILE A 1023 6.35 1.82 28.52
C ILE A 1023 7.49 2.68 29.09
N ALA A 1024 8.46 3.08 28.25
CA ALA A 1024 9.52 3.99 28.66
C ALA A 1024 8.97 5.33 29.19
N THR A 1025 7.95 5.86 28.52
CA THR A 1025 7.29 7.12 28.91
C THR A 1025 6.49 6.96 30.20
N PHE A 1026 5.81 5.84 30.37
CA PHE A 1026 5.10 5.48 31.60
C PHE A 1026 6.08 5.42 32.79
N LEU A 1027 7.18 4.68 32.68
CA LEU A 1027 8.20 4.56 33.73
C LEU A 1027 8.80 5.92 34.10
N GLN A 1028 9.09 6.78 33.10
CA GLN A 1028 9.54 8.14 33.36
C GLN A 1028 8.49 8.98 34.07
N THR A 1029 7.21 8.81 33.73
CA THR A 1029 6.11 9.55 34.35
C THR A 1029 5.95 9.16 35.82
N VAL A 1030 6.08 7.87 36.15
CA VAL A 1030 6.11 7.36 37.53
C VAL A 1030 7.25 7.99 38.32
N CYS A 1031 8.47 8.00 37.77
CA CYS A 1031 9.62 8.63 38.43
C CYS A 1031 9.46 10.14 38.62
N LYS A 1032 8.89 10.85 37.65
CA LYS A 1032 8.67 12.30 37.75
C LYS A 1032 7.57 12.65 38.76
N ALA A 1033 6.49 11.87 38.82
CA ALA A 1033 5.38 12.13 39.73
C ALA A 1033 5.75 11.91 41.21
N ARG A 1034 6.55 10.88 41.51
CA ARG A 1034 6.92 10.47 42.89
C ARG A 1034 8.32 10.89 43.34
N GLY A 1035 9.15 11.43 42.43
CA GLY A 1035 10.48 11.94 42.75
C GLY A 1035 11.41 10.90 43.39
N SER A 1036 11.98 11.24 44.55
CA SER A 1036 12.97 10.41 45.26
C SER A 1036 12.42 9.07 45.75
N GLU A 1037 11.12 8.98 46.01
CA GLU A 1037 10.49 7.74 46.51
C GLU A 1037 10.52 6.63 45.45
N ALA A 1038 10.13 6.94 44.21
CA ALA A 1038 10.17 5.98 43.12
C ALA A 1038 11.61 5.55 42.80
N HIS A 1039 12.57 6.48 42.87
CA HIS A 1039 13.98 6.16 42.69
C HIS A 1039 14.47 5.11 43.72
N ASN A 1040 14.14 5.31 44.99
CA ASN A 1040 14.50 4.36 46.05
C ASN A 1040 13.81 3.01 45.85
N PHE A 1041 12.54 2.98 45.46
CA PHE A 1041 11.81 1.74 45.17
C PHE A 1041 12.45 0.92 44.04
N PHE A 1042 12.80 1.55 42.91
CA PHE A 1042 13.45 0.84 41.81
C PHE A 1042 14.83 0.27 42.20
N VAL A 1043 15.66 1.04 42.92
CA VAL A 1043 17.02 0.63 43.30
C VAL A 1043 17.02 -0.44 44.39
N SER A 1044 16.18 -0.28 45.43
CA SER A 1044 16.27 -1.08 46.65
C SER A 1044 15.30 -2.26 46.72
N VAL A 1045 14.19 -2.22 45.98
CA VAL A 1045 13.10 -3.21 46.09
C VAL A 1045 12.87 -3.93 44.77
N PHE A 1046 12.50 -3.22 43.71
CA PHE A 1046 11.99 -3.85 42.49
C PHE A 1046 13.08 -4.51 41.64
N LEU A 1047 14.12 -3.78 41.20
CA LEU A 1047 15.16 -4.34 40.33
C LEU A 1047 15.97 -5.47 41.00
N PRO A 1048 16.33 -5.38 42.30
CA PRO A 1048 16.96 -6.49 43.01
C PRO A 1048 16.09 -7.75 43.07
N SER A 1049 14.75 -7.59 43.18
CA SER A 1049 13.82 -8.73 43.17
C SER A 1049 13.79 -9.49 41.84
N GLN A 1050 14.23 -8.84 40.75
CA GLN A 1050 14.34 -9.42 39.40
C GLN A 1050 15.77 -9.93 39.10
N ASN A 1051 16.64 -10.04 40.11
CA ASN A 1051 18.05 -10.46 39.99
C ASN A 1051 18.94 -9.54 39.14
N TRP A 1052 18.65 -8.23 39.10
CA TRP A 1052 19.53 -7.28 38.41
C TRP A 1052 20.81 -6.99 39.23
N PRO A 1053 21.99 -6.92 38.59
CA PRO A 1053 23.21 -6.45 39.26
C PRO A 1053 23.04 -5.04 39.83
N PRO A 1054 23.56 -4.76 41.05
CA PRO A 1054 23.34 -3.48 41.73
C PRO A 1054 23.88 -2.28 40.94
N GLU A 1055 25.00 -2.44 40.23
CA GLU A 1055 25.56 -1.40 39.36
C GLU A 1055 24.64 -1.07 38.19
N THR A 1056 24.10 -2.08 37.50
CA THR A 1056 23.17 -1.90 36.38
C THR A 1056 21.82 -1.32 36.82
N ALA A 1057 21.34 -1.70 38.00
CA ALA A 1057 20.12 -1.15 38.58
C ALA A 1057 20.27 0.33 38.92
N MET A 1058 21.42 0.72 39.48
CA MET A 1058 21.74 2.12 39.78
C MET A 1058 21.94 2.96 38.50
N GLU A 1059 22.60 2.40 37.48
CA GLU A 1059 22.78 3.06 36.18
C GLU A 1059 21.43 3.29 35.46
N PHE A 1060 20.58 2.26 35.41
CA PHE A 1060 19.26 2.33 34.80
C PHE A 1060 18.38 3.39 35.47
N THR A 1061 18.31 3.39 36.80
CA THR A 1061 17.49 4.33 37.57
C THR A 1061 18.02 5.76 37.55
N THR A 1062 19.33 5.96 37.44
CA THR A 1062 19.94 7.29 37.24
C THR A 1062 19.57 7.83 35.85
N LYS A 1063 19.69 7.00 34.82
CA LYS A 1063 19.28 7.36 33.45
C LYS A 1063 17.78 7.61 33.32
N LEU A 1064 16.96 6.88 34.07
CA LEU A 1064 15.50 7.08 34.13
C LEU A 1064 15.11 8.45 34.71
N ARG A 1065 15.89 8.95 35.70
CA ARG A 1065 15.67 10.25 36.34
C ARG A 1065 16.21 11.43 35.53
N ASP A 1066 17.43 11.28 34.99
CA ASP A 1066 18.22 12.41 34.51
C ASP A 1066 18.13 12.64 32.98
N LEU A 1067 17.76 11.63 32.19
CA LEU A 1067 17.65 11.76 30.73
C LEU A 1067 16.35 12.43 30.29
N ASP A 1068 16.43 13.19 29.19
CA ASP A 1068 15.25 13.71 28.52
C ASP A 1068 14.42 12.55 27.89
N PRO A 1069 13.10 12.74 27.65
CA PRO A 1069 12.24 11.68 27.16
C PRO A 1069 12.66 11.07 25.82
N LYS A 1070 13.31 11.84 24.93
CA LYS A 1070 13.74 11.31 23.62
C LYS A 1070 14.99 10.45 23.77
N THR A 1071 15.97 10.94 24.51
CA THR A 1071 17.22 10.19 24.74
C THR A 1071 16.98 8.94 25.57
N PHE A 1072 16.09 9.00 26.57
CA PHE A 1072 15.74 7.82 27.36
C PHE A 1072 15.02 6.75 26.55
N ARG A 1073 14.06 7.11 25.67
CA ARG A 1073 13.40 6.15 24.78
C ARG A 1073 14.39 5.39 23.89
N LYS A 1074 15.39 6.09 23.35
CA LYS A 1074 16.47 5.49 22.58
C LYS A 1074 17.30 4.53 23.44
N TYR A 1075 17.77 5.00 24.60
CA TYR A 1075 18.53 4.18 25.55
C TYR A 1075 17.76 2.91 25.97
N PHE A 1076 16.47 3.05 26.32
CA PHE A 1076 15.62 1.95 26.74
C PHE A 1076 15.41 0.91 25.63
N SER A 1077 15.24 1.38 24.39
CA SER A 1077 15.08 0.52 23.23
C SER A 1077 16.35 -0.30 22.93
N ASP A 1078 17.51 0.36 22.96
CA ASP A 1078 18.80 -0.30 22.76
C ASP A 1078 19.12 -1.28 23.91
N PHE A 1079 18.78 -0.90 25.14
CA PHE A 1079 18.92 -1.74 26.33
C PHE A 1079 18.11 -3.04 26.19
N VAL A 1080 16.81 -2.96 25.88
CA VAL A 1080 15.94 -4.14 25.70
C VAL A 1080 16.38 -5.02 24.52
N ARG A 1081 16.91 -4.43 23.44
CA ARG A 1081 17.44 -5.19 22.31
C ARG A 1081 18.69 -5.98 22.71
N SER A 1082 19.60 -5.35 23.45
CA SER A 1082 20.85 -5.96 23.89
C SER A 1082 20.65 -7.12 24.88
N SER A 1083 19.68 -7.00 25.78
CA SER A 1083 19.38 -8.04 26.79
C SER A 1083 18.82 -9.32 26.18
N ARG A 1084 18.14 -9.24 25.03
CA ARG A 1084 17.58 -10.41 24.32
C ARG A 1084 18.51 -11.07 23.32
N SER A 1085 19.52 -10.36 22.82
CA SER A 1085 20.55 -11.01 21.98
C SER A 1085 21.43 -11.99 22.75
N GLN A 1086 21.53 -11.84 24.07
CA GLN A 1086 22.37 -12.70 24.93
C GLN A 1086 21.68 -14.01 25.37
N THR A 1087 20.36 -14.12 25.23
CA THR A 1087 19.60 -15.34 25.58
C THR A 1087 19.43 -16.32 24.42
N GLY A 1088 19.96 -15.99 23.23
CA GLY A 1088 19.90 -16.83 22.02
C GLY A 1088 21.25 -17.36 21.53
N SER A 1089 22.31 -17.28 22.36
CA SER A 1089 23.62 -17.89 22.08
C SER A 1089 23.79 -19.23 22.76
#